data_AF-A0A109BCR6-F1
#
_entry.id   AF-A0A109BCR6-F1
#
_cell.length_a   1.000
_cell.length_b   1.000
_cell.length_c   1.000
_cell.angle_alpha   90.00
_cell.angle_beta   90.00
_cell.angle_gamma   90.00
#
_symmetry.space_group_name_H-M   'P 1'
#
loop_
_entity.id
_entity.type
_entity.pdbx_description
1 polymer ?
#
loop_
_entity_poly.entity_id
_entity_poly.type
_entity_poly.pdbx_seq_one_letter_code
_entity_poly.pdbx_strand_id
1 'polypeptide(L)'
;MDFSQAVDAVMANPAGYARYVLIAVLVIAATVAMFKVGPRLWRVIEDVFFTNWQLAMLGSAAIALSLAGGWTTWDGMTNFTGEPVLSLMFTFGIHCVMLISAWLIGETFATGMNTVARSGLARVTAPLIVILILGAALLIAGIAVYQYNYGLDTGYVINTLLAGGAVLCLLGLIVVFARTDVIAPYAQALRIMAKNSMLWVMFLATMATSVFFSFDSRFNVVFPQDQRERVSELRATNQVSAIIADIGATIANEEQVQTSSLFQSEGWHKYEDQLDRLASIAQDSSGEIERYFNDQIETRNRSIMEQQERIATAQSGQAGLSSKKTSITDELARLESDRSTLAADHSAAKTELDTRAKAIDAKRVEAMAESKGVEGTLKEGRGPVYRQLIGDLSRMQAAYKIQDDRVKDAKKRLDTADTRIAQIKRELASIDGELAKYKGEQETASQRIGMMQTDTGGEDAAPRVDPGRVLPAFETARAEFRQSPAAERLALVQQRCTQLYSAMYAADVTKQKVAGIDCDPKQASEAAAALFTLQAGVKTFNANCVGGDKLAAQRSTDALFGFAVKCLSDSGLPSQKTDELRGTIAFAEMNRDDRAHRFVVSWNAFQDGNRLAYLALAIAIGIDSLIFMTGLFGANAVRSPLADVPTSKGRNSQQLEAIIENALLPDTFDNARAALDAMRPITNADGYMAEVRPELLEPHTRHQVMNVLNAGATISAVAVDAATNRYLVRSELFEFLSIVAKRSFEANRDNVDLAELEKIVGVALLPDLNRNAEIVLSYMQPIDPEKGFTAEINLAEVLDEDRRIVRSTLNAGATLGRVQRAGKDTGYYYIHRDLYKTLARIRARTLSANIAQPRLAQADAPAAIAQQGQHFGGSLTQRAPAIEHMLPDDEFSPTEIREGFVTRLLTAMRIEPAAWNRTPGNALVTAIAANEAFVRARRINTALDSAMRQREDEARTSFDEAYTLMKGKLHGPQAGWDRQMLDDAYHDLAQSWPVLMMLPNGPFETVLRDMVEDLEADAGDGRLTGEQQALFDITRTMLQAFRANNRANETSWRHLQLFLEDMPHAEARLASDDGRTLMN
;
A
#
# COMPACT_ATOMS: atom_id res chain seq x y z
N MET A 1 22.54 -30.01 54.60
CA MET A 1 21.81 -28.80 55.03
C MET A 1 20.84 -29.22 56.11
N ASP A 2 20.91 -28.56 57.25
CA ASP A 2 20.20 -28.95 58.47
C ASP A 2 18.70 -28.69 58.34
N PHE A 3 17.85 -29.67 58.70
CA PHE A 3 16.39 -29.59 58.50
C PHE A 3 15.77 -28.44 59.30
N SER A 4 16.36 -28.07 60.44
CA SER A 4 15.90 -26.93 61.23
C SER A 4 16.17 -25.59 60.52
N GLN A 5 17.30 -25.43 59.82
CA GLN A 5 17.60 -24.21 59.07
C GLN A 5 16.68 -24.02 57.87
N ALA A 6 16.22 -25.11 57.24
CA ALA A 6 15.24 -25.05 56.17
C ALA A 6 13.84 -24.65 56.70
N VAL A 7 13.45 -25.15 57.87
CA VAL A 7 12.16 -24.82 58.50
C VAL A 7 12.14 -23.37 59.02
N ASP A 8 13.23 -22.89 59.61
CA ASP A 8 13.35 -21.50 60.06
C ASP A 8 13.37 -20.50 58.90
N ALA A 9 13.97 -20.86 57.75
CA ALA A 9 13.94 -20.06 56.53
C ALA A 9 12.54 -20.00 55.87
N VAL A 10 11.74 -21.07 55.99
CA VAL A 10 10.36 -21.13 55.49
C VAL A 10 9.41 -20.30 56.36
N MET A 11 9.59 -20.30 57.68
CA MET A 11 8.79 -19.51 58.63
C MET A 11 9.09 -18.00 58.57
N ALA A 12 10.28 -17.61 58.12
CA ALA A 12 10.69 -16.21 57.99
C ALA A 12 10.06 -15.47 56.78
N ASN A 13 9.56 -16.18 55.77
CA ASN A 13 8.92 -15.55 54.60
C ASN A 13 7.82 -16.44 53.98
N PRO A 14 6.67 -16.59 54.66
CA PRO A 14 5.64 -17.57 54.29
C PRO A 14 5.00 -17.31 52.91
N ALA A 15 4.98 -16.06 52.45
CA ALA A 15 4.42 -15.70 51.15
C ALA A 15 5.28 -16.13 49.95
N GLY A 16 6.61 -16.12 50.09
CA GLY A 16 7.54 -16.55 49.03
C GLY A 16 7.56 -18.06 48.85
N TYR A 17 7.57 -18.81 49.95
CA TYR A 17 7.60 -20.27 49.92
C TYR A 17 6.25 -20.92 49.60
N ALA A 18 5.12 -20.27 49.88
CA ALA A 18 3.80 -20.75 49.45
C ALA A 18 3.67 -20.85 47.92
N ARG A 19 4.34 -19.97 47.16
CA ARG A 19 4.35 -19.99 45.69
C ARG A 19 5.10 -21.23 45.15
N TYR A 20 6.27 -21.55 45.70
CA TYR A 20 7.03 -22.76 45.35
C TYR A 20 6.37 -24.05 45.86
N VAL A 21 5.81 -23.96 47.08
CA VAL A 21 4.70 -24.73 47.66
C VAL A 21 3.75 -25.36 46.62
N LEU A 22 2.96 -24.46 46.09
CA LEU A 22 1.83 -24.69 45.20
C LEU A 22 2.27 -25.20 43.83
N ILE A 23 3.40 -24.71 43.31
CA ILE A 23 4.00 -25.19 42.07
C ILE A 23 4.45 -26.65 42.21
N ALA A 24 5.12 -27.01 43.30
CA ALA A 24 5.54 -28.40 43.53
C ALA A 24 4.33 -29.34 43.66
N VAL A 25 3.29 -28.93 44.37
CA VAL A 25 2.04 -29.71 44.49
C VAL A 25 1.33 -29.86 43.15
N LEU A 26 1.27 -28.82 42.31
CA LEU A 26 0.70 -28.89 40.96
C LEU A 26 1.51 -29.80 40.04
N VAL A 27 2.85 -29.74 40.10
CA VAL A 27 3.73 -30.61 39.32
C VAL A 27 3.55 -32.08 39.71
N ILE A 28 3.47 -32.37 41.01
CA ILE A 28 3.23 -33.72 41.53
C ILE A 28 1.82 -34.20 41.16
N ALA A 29 0.79 -33.36 41.26
CA ALA A 29 -0.57 -33.70 40.85
C ALA A 29 -0.65 -33.97 39.33
N ALA A 30 0.04 -33.18 38.51
CA ALA A 30 0.12 -33.36 37.07
C ALA A 30 0.86 -34.65 36.70
N THR A 31 1.96 -34.99 37.37
CA THR A 31 2.67 -36.27 37.14
C THR A 31 1.84 -37.47 37.56
N VAL A 32 1.14 -37.40 38.70
CA VAL A 32 0.25 -38.48 39.16
C VAL A 32 -0.94 -38.67 38.21
N ALA A 33 -1.53 -37.59 37.70
CA ALA A 33 -2.58 -37.63 36.69
C ALA A 33 -2.06 -38.26 35.38
N MET A 34 -0.86 -37.87 34.94
CA MET A 34 -0.22 -38.40 33.74
C MET A 34 0.06 -39.91 33.83
N PHE A 35 0.51 -40.42 34.98
CA PHE A 35 0.77 -41.85 35.17
C PHE A 35 -0.49 -42.71 35.31
N LYS A 36 -1.56 -42.21 35.94
CA LYS A 36 -2.82 -42.99 36.10
C LYS A 36 -3.73 -42.94 34.89
N VAL A 37 -3.79 -41.78 34.22
CA VAL A 37 -4.73 -41.54 33.12
C VAL A 37 -4.05 -41.79 31.77
N GLY A 38 -2.74 -41.58 31.67
CA GLY A 38 -1.94 -41.72 30.45
C GLY A 38 -2.16 -43.01 29.66
N PRO A 39 -2.15 -44.21 30.27
CA PRO A 39 -2.35 -45.46 29.51
C PRO A 39 -3.78 -45.62 28.94
N ARG A 40 -4.78 -45.05 29.62
CA ARG A 40 -6.17 -45.07 29.13
C ARG A 40 -6.39 -44.01 28.06
N LEU A 41 -5.81 -42.82 28.26
CA LEU A 41 -5.87 -41.71 27.32
C LEU A 41 -5.08 -42.04 26.05
N TRP A 42 -3.95 -42.75 26.16
CA TRP A 42 -3.16 -43.21 25.01
C TRP A 42 -3.91 -44.22 24.16
N ARG A 43 -4.61 -45.20 24.75
CA ARG A 43 -5.48 -46.11 23.97
C ARG A 43 -6.64 -45.40 23.29
N VAL A 44 -7.26 -44.43 23.96
CA VAL A 44 -8.32 -43.61 23.35
C VAL A 44 -7.78 -42.73 22.23
N ILE A 45 -6.59 -42.13 22.41
CA ILE A 45 -5.91 -41.35 21.37
C ILE A 45 -5.55 -42.26 20.19
N GLU A 46 -5.01 -43.45 20.45
CA GLU A 46 -4.63 -44.44 19.43
C GLU A 46 -5.86 -44.91 18.63
N ASP A 47 -6.94 -45.30 19.32
CA ASP A 47 -8.19 -45.70 18.68
C ASP A 47 -8.78 -44.55 17.84
N VAL A 48 -8.78 -43.31 18.32
CA VAL A 48 -9.27 -42.13 17.57
C VAL A 48 -8.37 -41.77 16.38
N PHE A 49 -7.05 -41.89 16.52
CA PHE A 49 -6.09 -41.61 15.43
C PHE A 49 -6.22 -42.62 14.29
N PHE A 50 -6.51 -43.88 14.60
CA PHE A 50 -6.58 -44.96 13.61
C PHE A 50 -7.98 -45.22 13.04
N THR A 51 -9.07 -44.84 13.72
CA THR A 51 -10.44 -44.97 13.16
C THR A 51 -10.90 -43.75 12.38
N ASN A 52 -10.44 -42.53 12.73
CA ASN A 52 -10.80 -41.32 11.99
C ASN A 52 -9.65 -40.28 12.01
N TRP A 53 -8.64 -40.54 11.18
CA TRP A 53 -7.39 -39.77 11.14
C TRP A 53 -7.58 -38.27 10.87
N GLN A 54 -8.61 -37.88 10.10
CA GLN A 54 -8.90 -36.47 9.79
C GLN A 54 -9.29 -35.69 11.05
N LEU A 55 -10.08 -36.34 11.91
CA LEU A 55 -10.52 -35.77 13.19
C LEU A 55 -9.36 -35.60 14.16
N ALA A 56 -8.49 -36.60 14.22
CA ALA A 56 -7.29 -36.54 15.05
C ALA A 56 -6.30 -35.48 14.55
N MET A 57 -6.18 -35.30 13.23
CA MET A 57 -5.34 -34.27 12.63
C MET A 57 -5.89 -32.85 12.90
N LEU A 58 -7.19 -32.62 12.74
CA LEU A 58 -7.82 -31.32 13.03
C LEU A 58 -7.75 -30.97 14.53
N GLY A 59 -8.01 -31.95 15.41
CA GLY A 59 -7.91 -31.75 16.87
C GLY A 59 -6.48 -31.46 17.33
N SER A 60 -5.49 -32.20 16.80
CA SER A 60 -4.07 -31.95 17.12
C SER A 60 -3.56 -30.62 16.58
N ALA A 61 -3.97 -30.22 15.37
CA ALA A 61 -3.66 -28.91 14.80
C ALA A 61 -4.25 -27.77 15.64
N ALA A 62 -5.49 -27.90 16.13
CA ALA A 62 -6.12 -26.90 16.97
C ALA A 62 -5.37 -26.72 18.32
N ILE A 63 -4.92 -27.81 18.93
CA ILE A 63 -4.11 -27.76 20.16
C ILE A 63 -2.74 -27.13 19.89
N ALA A 64 -2.06 -27.52 18.80
CA ALA A 64 -0.76 -26.97 18.45
C ALA A 64 -0.82 -25.46 18.16
N LEU A 65 -1.83 -25.01 17.40
CA LEU A 65 -2.06 -23.60 17.11
C LEU A 65 -2.44 -22.82 18.38
N SER A 66 -3.24 -23.40 19.27
CA SER A 66 -3.60 -22.79 20.55
C SER A 66 -2.39 -22.63 21.48
N LEU A 67 -1.46 -23.59 21.48
CA LEU A 67 -0.19 -23.46 22.22
C LEU A 67 0.74 -22.43 21.59
N ALA A 68 0.83 -22.37 20.25
CA ALA A 68 1.64 -21.40 19.54
C ALA A 68 1.11 -19.96 19.69
N GLY A 69 -0.21 -19.77 19.56
CA GLY A 69 -0.88 -18.51 19.87
C GLY A 69 -0.70 -18.14 21.34
N GLY A 70 -0.92 -19.10 22.24
CA GLY A 70 -0.79 -18.96 23.68
C GLY A 70 0.59 -18.50 24.13
N TRP A 71 1.66 -18.99 23.49
CA TRP A 71 3.03 -18.53 23.73
C TRP A 71 3.19 -17.03 23.44
N THR A 72 2.71 -16.57 22.28
CA THR A 72 2.83 -15.15 21.89
C THR A 72 1.95 -14.23 22.72
N THR A 73 0.76 -14.68 23.08
CA THR A 73 -0.14 -13.93 23.98
C THR A 73 0.45 -13.89 25.38
N TRP A 74 1.12 -14.95 25.84
CA TRP A 74 1.79 -14.99 27.13
C TRP A 74 2.95 -14.01 27.17
N ASP A 75 3.83 -14.03 26.17
CA ASP A 75 4.95 -13.12 26.06
C ASP A 75 4.49 -11.64 26.08
N GLY A 76 3.50 -11.27 25.27
CA GLY A 76 2.94 -9.91 25.28
C GLY A 76 2.29 -9.52 26.61
N MET A 77 1.64 -10.47 27.29
CA MET A 77 1.03 -10.21 28.60
C MET A 77 2.07 -10.14 29.73
N THR A 78 3.18 -10.88 29.63
CA THR A 78 4.31 -10.73 30.57
C THR A 78 5.00 -9.38 30.42
N ASN A 79 5.13 -8.89 29.19
CA ASN A 79 5.61 -7.54 28.91
C ASN A 79 4.70 -6.46 29.50
N PHE A 80 3.40 -6.73 29.62
CA PHE A 80 2.41 -5.81 30.19
C PHE A 80 2.34 -5.84 31.72
N THR A 81 2.27 -7.03 32.32
CA THR A 81 2.02 -7.18 33.77
C THR A 81 3.30 -7.23 34.61
N GLY A 82 4.45 -7.56 34.00
CA GLY A 82 5.70 -7.82 34.72
C GLY A 82 5.70 -9.14 35.54
N GLU A 83 4.60 -9.87 35.59
CA GLU A 83 4.44 -11.10 36.38
C GLU A 83 4.18 -12.33 35.47
N PRO A 84 5.16 -13.24 35.32
CA PRO A 84 5.07 -14.32 34.34
C PRO A 84 4.01 -15.38 34.66
N VAL A 85 3.75 -15.63 35.94
CA VAL A 85 2.80 -16.66 36.39
C VAL A 85 1.36 -16.20 36.21
N LEU A 86 1.05 -14.95 36.56
CA LEU A 86 -0.27 -14.36 36.39
C LEU A 86 -0.65 -14.31 34.90
N SER A 87 0.29 -13.90 34.06
CA SER A 87 0.14 -13.88 32.60
C SER A 87 -0.14 -15.27 32.04
N LEU A 88 0.52 -16.31 32.54
CA LEU A 88 0.29 -17.68 32.09
C LEU A 88 -1.12 -18.18 32.44
N MET A 89 -1.64 -17.84 33.62
CA MET A 89 -3.00 -18.21 34.02
C MET A 89 -4.07 -17.53 33.15
N PHE A 90 -3.90 -16.23 32.85
CA PHE A 90 -4.82 -15.50 31.97
C PHE A 90 -4.78 -16.00 30.54
N THR A 91 -3.59 -16.26 30.00
CA THR A 91 -3.44 -16.77 28.62
C THR A 91 -4.02 -18.17 28.44
N PHE A 92 -3.84 -19.05 29.42
CA PHE A 92 -4.51 -20.35 29.46
C PHE A 92 -6.05 -20.18 29.45
N GLY A 93 -6.59 -19.29 30.30
CA GLY A 93 -8.02 -19.00 30.34
C GLY A 93 -8.57 -18.49 28.99
N ILE A 94 -7.88 -17.53 28.37
CA ILE A 94 -8.27 -16.96 27.07
C ILE A 94 -8.30 -18.03 25.98
N HIS A 95 -7.24 -18.84 25.87
CA HIS A 95 -7.12 -19.84 24.81
C HIS A 95 -8.07 -21.03 24.99
N CYS A 96 -8.32 -21.46 26.23
CA CYS A 96 -9.30 -22.49 26.51
C CYS A 96 -10.72 -22.03 26.15
N VAL A 97 -11.12 -20.82 26.56
CA VAL A 97 -12.44 -20.28 26.23
C VAL A 97 -12.58 -20.06 24.72
N MET A 98 -11.53 -19.56 24.06
CA MET A 98 -11.52 -19.35 22.62
C MET A 98 -11.72 -20.66 21.84
N LEU A 99 -10.98 -21.72 22.19
CA LEU A 99 -11.09 -23.04 21.55
C LEU A 99 -12.48 -23.67 21.77
N ILE A 100 -12.99 -23.65 23.00
CA ILE A 100 -14.31 -24.19 23.34
C ILE A 100 -15.41 -23.43 22.58
N SER A 101 -15.32 -22.10 22.54
CA SER A 101 -16.29 -21.27 21.84
C SER A 101 -16.27 -21.53 20.34
N ALA A 102 -15.09 -21.64 19.73
CA ALA A 102 -14.95 -21.95 18.30
C ALA A 102 -15.58 -23.31 17.95
N TRP A 103 -15.37 -24.33 18.80
CA TRP A 103 -15.98 -25.64 18.64
C TRP A 103 -17.51 -25.60 18.76
N LEU A 104 -18.04 -24.95 19.80
CA LEU A 104 -19.49 -24.80 20.00
C LEU A 104 -20.15 -24.01 18.87
N ILE A 105 -19.48 -22.98 18.35
CA ILE A 105 -19.95 -22.26 17.16
C ILE A 105 -20.06 -23.22 15.98
N GLY A 106 -19.05 -24.05 15.72
CA GLY A 106 -19.09 -25.11 14.70
C GLY A 106 -20.27 -26.06 14.83
N GLU A 107 -20.52 -26.59 16.03
CA GLU A 107 -21.67 -27.48 16.29
C GLU A 107 -23.02 -26.80 16.02
N THR A 108 -23.12 -25.50 16.32
CA THR A 108 -24.36 -24.75 16.08
C THR A 108 -24.66 -24.46 14.61
N PHE A 109 -23.63 -24.26 13.78
CA PHE A 109 -23.83 -24.16 12.33
C PHE A 109 -24.19 -25.50 11.71
N ALA A 110 -23.52 -26.57 12.14
CA ALA A 110 -23.78 -27.93 11.67
C ALA A 110 -25.23 -28.37 11.93
N THR A 111 -25.75 -28.08 13.12
CA THR A 111 -27.12 -28.46 13.52
C THR A 111 -28.20 -27.51 12.98
N GLY A 112 -27.87 -26.24 12.76
CA GLY A 112 -28.83 -25.23 12.32
C GLY A 112 -29.13 -25.23 10.82
N MET A 113 -28.23 -25.76 9.98
CA MET A 113 -28.39 -25.74 8.52
C MET A 113 -29.48 -26.69 7.99
N ASN A 114 -29.81 -27.76 8.71
CA ASN A 114 -30.79 -28.79 8.26
C ASN A 114 -32.21 -28.62 8.81
N THR A 115 -32.48 -27.56 9.58
CA THR A 115 -33.84 -27.30 10.06
C THR A 115 -34.67 -26.68 8.95
N VAL A 116 -35.56 -27.45 8.32
CA VAL A 116 -36.50 -26.91 7.33
C VAL A 116 -37.51 -26.02 8.06
N ALA A 117 -37.60 -24.75 7.66
CA ALA A 117 -38.61 -23.84 8.17
C ALA A 117 -39.99 -24.42 7.85
N ARG A 118 -40.81 -24.63 8.89
CA ARG A 118 -42.21 -25.08 8.72
C ARG A 118 -42.86 -24.14 7.71
N SER A 119 -43.32 -24.66 6.57
CA SER A 119 -44.06 -23.93 5.54
C SER A 119 -45.47 -23.58 6.02
N GLY A 120 -45.58 -22.90 7.17
CA GLY A 120 -46.71 -22.06 7.47
C GLY A 120 -46.39 -20.68 6.93
N LEU A 121 -47.29 -20.08 6.16
CA LEU A 121 -47.18 -18.69 5.74
C LEU A 121 -46.72 -17.84 6.94
N ALA A 122 -45.45 -17.43 6.95
CA ALA A 122 -44.99 -16.39 7.84
C ALA A 122 -45.67 -15.11 7.36
N ARG A 123 -46.87 -14.84 7.89
CA ARG A 123 -47.43 -13.49 7.88
C ARG A 123 -46.35 -12.60 8.47
N VAL A 124 -45.96 -11.57 7.74
CA VAL A 124 -45.17 -10.45 8.27
C VAL A 124 -45.86 -10.01 9.57
N THR A 125 -45.27 -10.38 10.71
CA THR A 125 -45.88 -10.07 12.01
C THR A 125 -45.66 -8.60 12.29
N ALA A 126 -46.73 -7.90 12.67
CA ALA A 126 -46.79 -6.50 13.12
C ALA A 126 -45.55 -5.97 13.88
N PRO A 127 -44.87 -6.72 14.78
CA PRO A 127 -43.64 -6.24 15.42
C PRO A 127 -42.52 -5.79 14.48
N LEU A 128 -42.35 -6.41 13.31
CA LEU A 128 -41.26 -6.06 12.38
C LEU A 128 -41.53 -4.72 11.68
N ILE A 129 -42.79 -4.41 11.41
CA ILE A 129 -43.23 -3.11 10.88
C ILE A 129 -43.10 -2.04 11.97
N VAL A 130 -43.44 -2.36 13.22
CA VAL A 130 -43.29 -1.44 14.36
C VAL A 130 -41.82 -1.07 14.60
N ILE A 131 -40.89 -2.03 14.51
CA ILE A 131 -39.46 -1.77 14.67
C ILE A 131 -38.91 -0.88 13.54
N LEU A 132 -39.35 -1.11 12.30
CA LEU A 132 -38.97 -0.26 11.16
C LEU A 132 -39.51 1.17 11.30
N ILE A 133 -40.75 1.33 11.77
CA ILE A 133 -41.36 2.65 12.03
C ILE A 133 -40.64 3.36 13.19
N LEU A 134 -40.30 2.64 14.26
CA LEU A 134 -39.60 3.21 15.41
C LEU A 134 -38.17 3.64 15.05
N GLY A 135 -37.48 2.83 14.25
CA GLY A 135 -36.15 3.14 13.73
C GLY A 135 -36.16 4.36 12.80
N ALA A 136 -37.15 4.46 11.92
CA ALA A 136 -37.34 5.63 11.06
C ALA A 136 -37.66 6.90 11.89
N ALA A 137 -38.49 6.78 12.92
CA ALA A 137 -38.84 7.90 13.79
C ALA A 137 -37.64 8.42 14.60
N LEU A 138 -36.80 7.52 15.13
CA LEU A 138 -35.57 7.88 15.83
C LEU A 138 -34.54 8.55 14.91
N LEU A 139 -34.45 8.09 13.66
CA LEU A 139 -33.55 8.66 12.66
C LEU A 139 -33.99 10.07 12.25
N ILE A 140 -35.30 10.28 12.05
CA ILE A 140 -35.88 11.61 11.80
C ILE A 140 -35.67 12.55 13.00
N ALA A 141 -35.85 12.05 14.23
CA ALA A 141 -35.59 12.84 15.43
C ALA A 141 -34.11 13.22 15.57
N GLY A 142 -33.18 12.31 15.27
CA GLY A 142 -31.75 12.59 15.25
C GLY A 142 -31.36 13.66 14.23
N ILE A 143 -31.95 13.61 13.03
CA ILE A 143 -31.75 14.63 11.98
C ILE A 143 -32.32 15.98 12.44
N ALA A 144 -33.49 16.02 13.05
CA ALA A 144 -34.11 17.25 13.54
C ALA A 144 -33.30 17.91 14.67
N VAL A 145 -32.75 17.12 15.60
CA VAL A 145 -31.88 17.61 16.68
C VAL A 145 -30.55 18.13 16.14
N TYR A 146 -29.98 17.45 15.15
CA TYR A 146 -28.75 17.90 14.49
C TYR A 146 -28.96 19.21 13.72
N GLN A 147 -30.10 19.33 13.01
CA GLN A 147 -30.50 20.54 12.28
C GLN A 147 -30.71 21.75 13.19
N TYR A 148 -31.19 21.53 14.43
CA TYR A 148 -31.36 22.59 15.41
C TYR A 148 -30.03 23.12 15.97
N ASN A 149 -29.01 22.25 16.10
CA ASN A 149 -27.76 22.61 16.79
C ASN A 149 -26.67 23.18 15.87
N TYR A 150 -26.62 22.83 14.57
CA TYR A 150 -25.43 23.10 13.74
C TYR A 150 -25.66 23.90 12.44
N GLY A 151 -26.91 24.23 12.06
CA GLY A 151 -27.19 24.98 10.83
C GLY A 151 -26.90 24.19 9.54
N LEU A 152 -27.50 24.62 8.42
CA LEU A 152 -27.55 23.84 7.17
C LEU A 152 -26.28 24.00 6.32
N ASP A 153 -25.49 22.92 6.20
CA ASP A 153 -24.70 22.64 5.01
C ASP A 153 -25.45 21.61 4.15
N THR A 154 -25.92 22.04 2.98
CA THR A 154 -26.80 21.26 2.09
C THR A 154 -26.13 20.02 1.52
N GLY A 155 -24.79 19.96 1.51
CA GLY A 155 -24.04 18.78 1.07
C GLY A 155 -24.16 17.57 2.02
N TYR A 156 -24.23 17.81 3.32
CA TYR A 156 -24.28 16.72 4.31
C TYR A 156 -25.66 16.04 4.37
N VAL A 157 -26.74 16.81 4.19
CA VAL A 157 -28.13 16.32 4.22
C VAL A 157 -28.41 15.41 3.02
N ILE A 158 -27.91 15.75 1.84
CA ILE A 158 -28.07 14.92 0.62
C ILE A 158 -27.28 13.62 0.75
N ASN A 159 -26.04 13.65 1.26
CA ASN A 159 -25.24 12.45 1.47
C ASN A 159 -25.83 11.53 2.55
N THR A 160 -26.40 12.08 3.62
CA THR A 160 -27.07 11.26 4.66
C THR A 160 -28.41 10.68 4.20
N LEU A 161 -29.18 11.39 3.37
CA LEU A 161 -30.39 10.85 2.73
C LEU A 161 -30.06 9.78 1.68
N LEU A 162 -29.01 9.96 0.89
CA LEU A 162 -28.54 8.95 -0.07
C LEU A 162 -28.01 7.71 0.65
N ALA A 163 -27.24 7.88 1.72
CA ALA A 163 -26.76 6.76 2.54
C ALA A 163 -27.93 6.02 3.23
N GLY A 164 -28.89 6.76 3.79
CA GLY A 164 -30.10 6.18 4.39
C GLY A 164 -30.99 5.45 3.37
N GLY A 165 -31.15 6.03 2.18
CA GLY A 165 -31.87 5.43 1.06
C GLY A 165 -31.17 4.17 0.52
N ALA A 166 -29.84 4.18 0.45
CA ALA A 166 -29.05 3.01 0.07
C ALA A 166 -29.21 1.88 1.09
N VAL A 167 -29.17 2.17 2.39
CA VAL A 167 -29.37 1.17 3.47
C VAL A 167 -30.78 0.58 3.42
N LEU A 168 -31.81 1.41 3.18
CA LEU A 168 -33.20 0.93 3.04
C LEU A 168 -33.42 0.12 1.76
N CYS A 169 -32.79 0.50 0.65
CA CYS A 169 -32.81 -0.29 -0.58
C CYS A 169 -32.10 -1.63 -0.38
N LEU A 170 -30.98 -1.66 0.35
CA LEU A 170 -30.23 -2.88 0.64
C LEU A 170 -31.02 -3.81 1.58
N LEU A 171 -31.67 -3.26 2.61
CA LEU A 171 -32.62 -4.00 3.46
C LEU A 171 -33.85 -4.51 2.70
N GLY A 172 -34.40 -3.69 1.79
CA GLY A 172 -35.50 -4.08 0.91
C GLY A 172 -35.09 -5.20 -0.05
N LEU A 173 -33.89 -5.12 -0.63
CA LEU A 173 -33.30 -6.17 -1.44
C LEU A 173 -33.15 -7.46 -0.63
N ILE A 174 -32.60 -7.40 0.58
CA ILE A 174 -32.44 -8.58 1.45
C ILE A 174 -33.80 -9.27 1.72
N VAL A 175 -34.87 -8.49 1.97
CA VAL A 175 -36.22 -9.05 2.23
C VAL A 175 -36.85 -9.66 0.97
N VAL A 176 -36.69 -9.03 -0.18
CA VAL A 176 -37.23 -9.52 -1.46
C VAL A 176 -36.47 -10.76 -1.94
N PHE A 177 -35.15 -10.78 -1.77
CA PHE A 177 -34.32 -11.89 -2.20
C PHE A 177 -34.21 -13.04 -1.17
N ALA A 178 -34.66 -12.86 0.08
CA ALA A 178 -34.75 -13.94 1.08
C ALA A 178 -35.67 -15.12 0.70
N ARG A 179 -36.42 -15.00 -0.41
CA ARG A 179 -37.23 -16.08 -1.01
C ARG A 179 -36.52 -16.90 -2.09
N THR A 180 -35.31 -16.52 -2.51
CA THR A 180 -34.53 -17.26 -3.50
C THR A 180 -33.59 -18.27 -2.82
N ASP A 181 -33.39 -19.44 -3.43
CA ASP A 181 -32.52 -20.53 -2.92
C ASP A 181 -31.08 -20.08 -2.63
N VAL A 182 -30.65 -18.96 -3.21
CA VAL A 182 -29.32 -18.37 -3.01
C VAL A 182 -29.19 -17.69 -1.65
N ILE A 183 -30.24 -17.06 -1.11
CA ILE A 183 -30.17 -16.28 0.14
C ILE A 183 -30.73 -17.02 1.36
N ALA A 184 -31.61 -18.00 1.16
CA ALA A 184 -32.11 -18.86 2.24
C ALA A 184 -30.99 -19.43 3.16
N PRO A 185 -29.87 -19.98 2.63
CA PRO A 185 -28.78 -20.47 3.49
C PRO A 185 -28.06 -19.35 4.25
N TYR A 186 -27.87 -18.16 3.67
CA TYR A 186 -27.23 -17.02 4.35
C TYR A 186 -28.13 -16.39 5.42
N ALA A 187 -29.43 -16.27 5.15
CA ALA A 187 -30.41 -15.81 6.14
C ALA A 187 -30.55 -16.80 7.31
N GLN A 188 -30.45 -18.10 7.02
CA GLN A 188 -30.42 -19.16 8.03
C GLN A 188 -29.12 -19.12 8.84
N ALA A 189 -27.96 -18.94 8.20
CA ALA A 189 -26.68 -18.71 8.87
C ALA A 189 -26.73 -17.50 9.80
N LEU A 190 -27.26 -16.36 9.33
CA LEU A 190 -27.41 -15.15 10.14
C LEU A 190 -28.36 -15.36 11.33
N ARG A 191 -29.45 -16.10 11.14
CA ARG A 191 -30.38 -16.47 12.22
C ARG A 191 -29.71 -17.35 13.28
N ILE A 192 -28.89 -18.32 12.86
CA ILE A 192 -28.11 -19.17 13.76
C ILE A 192 -27.10 -18.33 14.55
N MET A 193 -26.38 -17.43 13.88
CA MET A 193 -25.46 -16.48 14.51
C MET A 193 -26.17 -15.61 15.55
N ALA A 194 -27.34 -15.06 15.22
CA ALA A 194 -28.10 -14.21 16.13
C ALA A 194 -28.62 -14.97 17.37
N LYS A 195 -29.06 -16.22 17.19
CA LYS A 195 -29.56 -17.07 18.29
C LYS A 195 -28.45 -17.45 19.28
N ASN A 196 -27.21 -17.57 18.78
CA ASN A 196 -26.02 -17.92 19.56
C ASN A 196 -25.05 -16.73 19.70
N SER A 197 -25.56 -15.50 19.66
CA SER A 197 -24.76 -14.28 19.68
C SER A 197 -23.83 -14.18 20.89
N MET A 198 -24.23 -14.74 22.03
CA MET A 198 -23.40 -14.79 23.24
C MET A 198 -22.09 -15.56 23.02
N LEU A 199 -22.12 -16.69 22.29
CA LEU A 199 -20.92 -17.47 21.97
C LEU A 199 -19.98 -16.67 21.04
N TRP A 200 -20.56 -15.95 20.10
CA TRP A 200 -19.82 -15.06 19.20
C TRP A 200 -19.17 -13.89 19.93
N VAL A 201 -19.89 -13.24 20.85
CA VAL A 201 -19.34 -12.14 21.68
C VAL A 201 -18.20 -12.67 22.55
N MET A 202 -18.38 -13.85 23.17
CA MET A 202 -17.35 -14.47 24.01
C MET A 202 -16.10 -14.85 23.19
N PHE A 203 -16.30 -15.40 21.99
CA PHE A 203 -15.22 -15.71 21.05
C PHE A 203 -14.49 -14.44 20.58
N LEU A 204 -15.21 -13.42 20.12
CA LEU A 204 -14.61 -12.17 19.64
C LEU A 204 -13.89 -11.40 20.75
N ALA A 205 -14.42 -11.40 21.98
CA ALA A 205 -13.76 -10.77 23.12
C ALA A 205 -12.45 -11.48 23.48
N THR A 206 -12.44 -12.82 23.49
CA THR A 206 -11.23 -13.61 23.77
C THR A 206 -10.22 -13.51 22.64
N MET A 207 -10.66 -13.56 21.39
CA MET A 207 -9.83 -13.33 20.20
C MET A 207 -9.22 -11.92 20.21
N ALA A 208 -10.00 -10.86 20.42
CA ALA A 208 -9.48 -9.49 20.45
C ALA A 208 -8.41 -9.32 21.55
N THR A 209 -8.65 -9.91 22.72
CA THR A 209 -7.68 -9.90 23.84
C THR A 209 -6.41 -10.67 23.46
N SER A 210 -6.54 -11.83 22.82
CA SER A 210 -5.41 -12.65 22.36
C SER A 210 -4.58 -11.91 21.30
N VAL A 211 -5.23 -11.44 20.22
CA VAL A 211 -4.60 -10.67 19.13
C VAL A 211 -3.86 -9.45 19.68
N PHE A 212 -4.45 -8.73 20.64
CA PHE A 212 -3.85 -7.54 21.24
C PHE A 212 -2.48 -7.82 21.88
N PHE A 213 -2.40 -8.81 22.77
CA PHE A 213 -1.13 -9.15 23.43
C PHE A 213 -0.17 -9.88 22.49
N SER A 214 -0.70 -10.72 21.60
CA SER A 214 0.09 -11.41 20.58
C SER A 214 0.76 -10.42 19.60
N PHE A 215 0.09 -9.31 19.28
CA PHE A 215 0.64 -8.22 18.48
C PHE A 215 1.83 -7.54 19.18
N ASP A 216 1.71 -7.20 20.46
CA ASP A 216 2.81 -6.55 21.21
C ASP A 216 4.09 -7.40 21.24
N SER A 217 3.94 -8.71 21.46
CA SER A 217 5.05 -9.67 21.37
C SER A 217 5.72 -9.65 19.99
N ARG A 218 4.94 -9.75 18.90
CA ARG A 218 5.48 -9.77 17.53
C ARG A 218 6.04 -8.43 17.08
N PHE A 219 5.46 -7.32 17.52
CA PHE A 219 5.95 -5.98 17.21
C PHE A 219 7.40 -5.81 17.65
N ASN A 220 7.77 -6.32 18.83
CA ASN A 220 9.14 -6.23 19.33
C ASN A 220 10.14 -7.08 18.54
N VAL A 221 9.73 -8.23 18.02
CA VAL A 221 10.58 -9.10 17.19
C VAL A 221 10.82 -8.49 15.80
N VAL A 222 9.81 -7.80 15.26
CA VAL A 222 9.87 -7.22 13.91
C VAL A 222 10.54 -5.83 13.91
N PHE A 223 10.51 -5.10 15.03
CA PHE A 223 11.08 -3.75 15.16
C PHE A 223 12.29 -3.70 16.12
N PRO A 224 13.53 -3.87 15.63
CA PRO A 224 14.73 -3.76 16.47
C PRO A 224 14.97 -2.31 16.93
N GLN A 225 15.67 -2.14 18.06
CA GLN A 225 15.81 -0.83 18.75
C GLN A 225 16.51 0.24 17.90
N ASP A 226 17.43 -0.14 17.03
CA ASP A 226 18.20 0.74 16.14
C ASP A 226 17.32 1.42 15.06
N GLN A 227 16.30 0.72 14.55
CA GLN A 227 15.35 1.33 13.61
C GLN A 227 14.35 2.25 14.32
N ARG A 228 14.03 2.00 15.60
CA ARG A 228 13.17 2.89 16.40
C ARG A 228 13.84 4.26 16.59
N GLU A 229 15.13 4.29 16.87
CA GLU A 229 15.89 5.54 17.04
C GLU A 229 15.87 6.38 15.75
N ARG A 230 16.16 5.77 14.59
CA ARG A 230 16.15 6.50 13.30
C ARG A 230 14.76 7.01 12.91
N VAL A 231 13.71 6.21 13.09
CA VAL A 231 12.34 6.64 12.78
C VAL A 231 11.89 7.73 13.76
N SER A 232 12.29 7.64 15.03
CA SER A 232 12.02 8.68 16.03
C SER A 232 12.71 9.99 15.71
N GLU A 233 13.94 9.96 15.18
CA GLU A 233 14.69 11.14 14.74
C GLU A 233 14.01 11.81 13.53
N LEU A 234 13.55 11.02 12.56
CA LEU A 234 12.75 11.50 11.42
C LEU A 234 11.43 12.14 11.87
N ARG A 235 10.70 11.49 12.79
CA ARG A 235 9.44 12.04 13.33
C ARG A 235 9.68 13.35 14.08
N ALA A 236 10.71 13.38 14.94
CA ALA A 236 11.10 14.58 15.68
C ALA A 236 11.52 15.73 14.76
N THR A 237 12.23 15.44 13.67
CA THR A 237 12.62 16.45 12.68
C THR A 237 11.38 17.08 12.03
N ASN A 238 10.40 16.27 11.64
CA ASN A 238 9.15 16.77 11.05
C ASN A 238 8.30 17.56 12.08
N GLN A 239 8.19 17.07 13.31
CA GLN A 239 7.46 17.75 14.38
C GLN A 239 8.11 19.09 14.75
N VAL A 240 9.44 19.12 14.91
CA VAL A 240 10.18 20.35 15.21
C VAL A 240 10.10 21.32 14.03
N SER A 241 10.15 20.84 12.78
CA SER A 241 9.93 21.70 11.62
C SER A 241 8.54 22.34 11.63
N ALA A 242 7.51 21.59 11.99
CA ALA A 242 6.14 22.11 12.12
C ALA A 242 6.04 23.14 13.25
N ILE A 243 6.65 22.88 14.40
CA ILE A 243 6.71 23.81 15.54
C ILE A 243 7.43 25.11 15.14
N ILE A 244 8.55 25.04 14.42
CA ILE A 244 9.27 26.24 13.95
C ILE A 244 8.42 27.04 12.96
N ALA A 245 7.68 26.36 12.07
CA ALA A 245 6.74 27.02 11.17
C ALA A 245 5.59 27.70 11.94
N ASP A 246 5.07 27.06 12.99
CA ASP A 246 4.01 27.61 13.85
C ASP A 246 4.49 28.80 14.67
N ILE A 247 5.73 28.77 15.17
CA ILE A 247 6.40 29.93 15.77
C ILE A 247 6.47 31.08 14.75
N GLY A 248 6.89 30.79 13.51
CA GLY A 248 6.94 31.79 12.43
C GLY A 248 5.57 32.39 12.10
N ALA A 249 4.51 31.57 12.04
CA ALA A 249 3.14 32.04 11.82
C ALA A 249 2.62 32.90 12.99
N THR A 250 2.93 32.49 14.22
CA THR A 250 2.58 33.24 15.44
C THR A 250 3.29 34.59 15.49
N ILE A 251 4.57 34.64 15.13
CA ILE A 251 5.35 35.89 14.98
C ILE A 251 4.67 36.83 13.99
N ALA A 252 4.30 36.33 12.79
CA ALA A 252 3.68 37.16 11.76
C ALA A 252 2.33 37.74 12.21
N ASN A 253 1.53 36.94 12.93
CA ASN A 253 0.25 37.39 13.48
C ASN A 253 0.45 38.43 14.59
N GLU A 254 1.34 38.17 15.54
CA GLU A 254 1.65 39.13 16.61
C GLU A 254 2.27 40.42 16.05
N GLU A 255 3.11 40.36 15.01
CA GLU A 255 3.64 41.56 14.37
C GLU A 255 2.51 42.43 13.78
N GLN A 256 1.49 41.82 13.16
CA GLN A 256 0.32 42.53 12.67
C GLN A 256 -0.51 43.15 13.81
N VAL A 257 -0.73 42.39 14.89
CA VAL A 257 -1.46 42.87 16.08
C VAL A 257 -0.73 44.04 16.73
N GLN A 258 0.57 43.91 17.00
CA GLN A 258 1.40 44.96 17.62
C GLN A 258 1.53 46.19 16.72
N THR A 259 1.61 46.01 15.40
CA THR A 259 1.59 47.12 14.43
C THR A 259 0.26 47.87 14.48
N SER A 260 -0.87 47.16 14.51
CA SER A 260 -2.19 47.80 14.64
C SER A 260 -2.34 48.53 15.98
N SER A 261 -1.83 47.96 17.07
CA SER A 261 -1.84 48.55 18.41
C SER A 261 -0.98 49.81 18.49
N LEU A 262 0.15 49.85 17.80
CA LEU A 262 1.00 51.05 17.72
C LEU A 262 0.22 52.22 17.09
N PHE A 263 -0.41 52.00 15.93
CA PHE A 263 -1.11 53.08 15.22
C PHE A 263 -2.44 53.49 15.87
N GLN A 264 -2.97 52.70 16.80
CA GLN A 264 -4.14 53.05 17.64
C GLN A 264 -3.73 53.69 18.98
N SER A 265 -2.44 53.69 19.31
CA SER A 265 -1.96 54.20 20.59
C SER A 265 -2.07 55.73 20.68
N GLU A 266 -2.41 56.24 21.87
CA GLU A 266 -2.48 57.68 22.13
C GLU A 266 -1.11 58.36 21.93
N GLY A 267 -0.02 57.65 22.24
CA GLY A 267 1.36 58.14 22.05
C GLY A 267 1.73 58.34 20.58
N TRP A 268 1.29 57.44 19.68
CA TRP A 268 1.49 57.61 18.25
C TRP A 268 0.65 58.76 17.69
N HIS A 269 -0.64 58.84 18.04
CA HIS A 269 -1.52 59.91 17.54
C HIS A 269 -1.02 61.31 17.92
N LYS A 270 -0.53 61.50 19.15
CA LYS A 270 0.05 62.79 19.57
C LYS A 270 1.29 63.17 18.77
N TYR A 271 2.16 62.21 18.48
CA TYR A 271 3.36 62.45 17.67
C TYR A 271 2.98 62.73 16.21
N GLU A 272 2.06 61.95 15.66
CA GLU A 272 1.54 62.11 14.31
C GLU A 272 0.89 63.48 14.09
N ASP A 273 0.12 63.98 15.06
CA ASP A 273 -0.45 65.33 15.05
C ASP A 273 0.63 66.42 14.94
N GLN A 274 1.79 66.24 15.60
CA GLN A 274 2.91 67.18 15.49
C GLN A 274 3.55 67.14 14.10
N LEU A 275 3.71 65.93 13.54
CA LEU A 275 4.25 65.74 12.20
C LEU A 275 3.33 66.32 11.12
N ASP A 276 2.01 66.16 11.27
CA ASP A 276 1.01 66.72 10.35
C ASP A 276 0.97 68.24 10.39
N ARG A 277 1.07 68.84 11.58
CA ARG A 277 1.20 70.30 11.73
C ARG A 277 2.45 70.82 11.04
N LEU A 278 3.58 70.14 11.20
CA LEU A 278 4.82 70.55 10.53
C LEU A 278 4.69 70.46 9.00
N ALA A 279 4.14 69.35 8.50
CA ALA A 279 3.91 69.14 7.07
C ALA A 279 2.98 70.22 6.49
N SER A 280 1.87 70.53 7.16
CA SER A 280 0.91 71.52 6.67
C SER A 280 1.51 72.92 6.62
N ILE A 281 2.25 73.34 7.67
CA ILE A 281 2.90 74.65 7.70
C ILE A 281 4.00 74.74 6.64
N ALA A 282 4.72 73.64 6.39
CA ALA A 282 5.74 73.56 5.33
C ALA A 282 5.11 73.68 3.93
N GLN A 283 3.99 73.01 3.70
CA GLN A 283 3.26 73.06 2.44
C GLN A 283 2.71 74.45 2.16
N ASP A 284 2.10 75.09 3.16
CA ASP A 284 1.53 76.45 3.08
C ASP A 284 2.60 77.52 2.86
N SER A 285 3.84 77.27 3.29
CA SER A 285 4.95 78.23 3.20
C SER A 285 5.96 77.90 2.09
N SER A 286 5.68 76.91 1.25
CA SER A 286 6.59 76.40 0.20
C SER A 286 7.14 77.48 -0.73
N GLY A 287 6.27 78.39 -1.21
CA GLY A 287 6.67 79.50 -2.09
C GLY A 287 7.50 80.60 -1.40
N GLU A 288 7.39 80.75 -0.08
CA GLU A 288 8.18 81.71 0.70
C GLU A 288 9.58 81.16 0.99
N ILE A 289 9.65 79.86 1.28
CA ILE A 289 10.89 79.14 1.55
C ILE A 289 11.74 79.03 0.26
N GLU A 290 11.12 78.67 -0.87
CA GLU A 290 11.82 78.53 -2.16
C GLU A 290 12.51 79.84 -2.60
N ARG A 291 11.87 81.00 -2.38
CA ARG A 291 12.46 82.31 -2.69
C ARG A 291 13.70 82.61 -1.84
N TYR A 292 13.66 82.34 -0.54
CA TYR A 292 14.78 82.59 0.37
C TYR A 292 16.01 81.74 0.03
N PHE A 293 15.81 80.46 -0.29
CA PHE A 293 16.91 79.55 -0.61
C PHE A 293 17.47 79.76 -2.03
N ASN A 294 16.64 80.13 -3.00
CA ASN A 294 17.12 80.46 -4.35
C ASN A 294 18.04 81.70 -4.34
N ASP A 295 17.73 82.71 -3.54
CA ASP A 295 18.56 83.92 -3.39
C ASP A 295 19.96 83.63 -2.79
N GLN A 296 20.01 82.72 -1.81
CA GLN A 296 21.25 82.21 -1.21
C GLN A 296 22.10 81.40 -2.20
N ILE A 297 21.47 80.54 -3.02
CA ILE A 297 22.16 79.73 -4.03
C ILE A 297 22.73 80.62 -5.14
N GLU A 298 21.99 81.62 -5.60
CA GLU A 298 22.43 82.52 -6.66
C GLU A 298 23.66 83.35 -6.25
N THR A 299 23.65 83.87 -5.02
CA THR A 299 24.78 84.64 -4.45
C THR A 299 26.05 83.80 -4.34
N ARG A 300 25.92 82.53 -3.95
CA ARG A 300 27.04 81.58 -3.85
C ARG A 300 27.57 81.13 -5.22
N ASN A 301 26.70 80.88 -6.18
CA ASN A 301 27.11 80.47 -7.53
C ASN A 301 27.92 81.59 -8.21
N ARG A 302 27.54 82.85 -7.98
CA ARG A 302 28.27 84.02 -8.49
C ARG A 302 29.72 84.06 -7.98
N SER A 303 29.95 83.84 -6.69
CA SER A 303 31.30 83.88 -6.11
C SER A 303 32.19 82.71 -6.55
N ILE A 304 31.61 81.52 -6.76
CA ILE A 304 32.36 80.35 -7.29
C ILE A 304 32.78 80.60 -8.74
N MET A 305 31.90 81.14 -9.58
CA MET A 305 32.21 81.43 -10.99
C MET A 305 33.36 82.44 -11.13
N GLU A 306 33.37 83.49 -10.29
CA GLU A 306 34.47 84.46 -10.26
C GLU A 306 35.83 83.83 -9.89
N GLN A 307 35.85 82.82 -9.00
CA GLN A 307 37.09 82.11 -8.66
C GLN A 307 37.50 81.11 -9.76
N GLN A 308 36.55 80.50 -10.46
CA GLN A 308 36.83 79.61 -11.60
C GLN A 308 37.45 80.37 -12.78
N GLU A 309 37.00 81.59 -13.07
CA GLU A 309 37.59 82.46 -14.09
C GLU A 309 39.06 82.81 -13.78
N ARG A 310 39.38 83.06 -12.49
CA ARG A 310 40.75 83.32 -12.02
C ARG A 310 41.66 82.10 -12.22
N ILE A 311 41.17 80.89 -11.96
CA ILE A 311 41.92 79.65 -12.20
C ILE A 311 42.20 79.46 -13.69
N ALA A 312 41.18 79.62 -14.54
CA ALA A 312 41.34 79.46 -15.98
C ALA A 312 42.37 80.45 -16.56
N THR A 313 42.36 81.69 -16.08
CA THR A 313 43.31 82.73 -16.49
C THR A 313 44.75 82.40 -16.03
N ALA A 314 44.92 81.94 -14.77
CA ALA A 314 46.22 81.55 -14.24
C ALA A 314 46.79 80.30 -14.96
N GLN A 315 45.96 79.31 -15.28
CA GLN A 315 46.37 78.11 -16.02
C GLN A 315 46.84 78.42 -17.44
N SER A 316 46.14 79.31 -18.14
CA SER A 316 46.55 79.77 -19.48
C SER A 316 47.92 80.47 -19.42
N GLY A 317 48.13 81.33 -18.41
CA GLY A 317 49.42 81.99 -18.16
C GLY A 317 50.57 80.99 -17.88
N GLN A 318 50.31 79.96 -17.08
CA GLN A 318 51.28 78.90 -16.81
C GLN A 318 51.66 78.11 -18.07
N ALA A 319 50.68 77.74 -18.89
CA ALA A 319 50.91 76.98 -20.11
C ALA A 319 51.85 77.76 -21.06
N GLY A 320 51.61 79.05 -21.27
CA GLY A 320 52.46 79.91 -22.09
C GLY A 320 53.90 80.03 -21.56
N LEU A 321 54.07 80.24 -20.25
CA LEU A 321 55.39 80.35 -19.62
C LEU A 321 56.14 79.02 -19.58
N SER A 322 55.45 77.88 -19.42
CA SER A 322 56.06 76.55 -19.44
C SER A 322 56.65 76.20 -20.82
N SER A 323 55.95 76.57 -21.89
CA SER A 323 56.44 76.41 -23.27
C SER A 323 57.69 77.26 -23.51
N LYS A 324 57.66 78.52 -23.06
CA LYS A 324 58.82 79.42 -23.13
C LYS A 324 60.01 78.91 -22.32
N LYS A 325 59.77 78.38 -21.11
CA LYS A 325 60.80 77.75 -20.28
C LYS A 325 61.49 76.59 -21.00
N THR A 326 60.72 75.72 -21.65
CA THR A 326 61.25 74.56 -22.39
C THR A 326 62.18 75.02 -23.51
N SER A 327 61.72 75.96 -24.35
CA SER A 327 62.51 76.52 -25.45
C SER A 327 63.83 77.17 -24.99
N ILE A 328 63.78 77.96 -23.91
CA ILE A 328 64.98 78.62 -23.35
C ILE A 328 65.94 77.60 -22.69
N THR A 329 65.40 76.53 -22.10
CA THR A 329 66.20 75.45 -21.52
C THR A 329 66.95 74.67 -22.60
N ASP A 330 66.31 74.42 -23.75
CA ASP A 330 66.96 73.78 -24.90
C ASP A 330 68.08 74.67 -25.47
N GLU A 331 67.87 75.99 -25.56
CA GLU A 331 68.91 76.95 -25.96
C GLU A 331 70.10 76.93 -24.99
N LEU A 332 69.84 76.87 -23.67
CA LEU A 332 70.89 76.77 -22.65
C LEU A 332 71.73 75.51 -22.80
N ALA A 333 71.08 74.34 -22.95
CA ALA A 333 71.76 73.05 -23.08
C ALA A 333 72.68 73.03 -24.31
N ARG A 334 72.21 73.61 -25.43
CA ARG A 334 73.02 73.75 -26.64
C ARG A 334 74.24 74.66 -26.41
N LEU A 335 74.07 75.83 -25.80
CA LEU A 335 75.17 76.75 -25.54
C LEU A 335 76.18 76.23 -24.52
N GLU A 336 75.74 75.49 -23.49
CA GLU A 336 76.65 74.86 -22.52
C GLU A 336 77.50 73.75 -23.16
N SER A 337 76.93 72.99 -24.11
CA SER A 337 77.70 72.06 -24.93
C SER A 337 78.76 72.78 -25.77
N ASP A 338 78.37 73.83 -26.50
CA ASP A 338 79.28 74.62 -27.34
C ASP A 338 80.35 75.37 -26.53
N ARG A 339 80.06 75.73 -25.27
CA ARG A 339 81.04 76.36 -24.37
C ARG A 339 82.26 75.45 -24.14
N SER A 340 82.04 74.15 -23.98
CA SER A 340 83.13 73.20 -23.69
C SER A 340 84.12 73.09 -24.86
N THR A 341 83.62 73.12 -26.09
CA THR A 341 84.43 73.09 -27.32
C THR A 341 85.14 74.42 -27.52
N LEU A 342 84.45 75.55 -27.33
CA LEU A 342 85.06 76.89 -27.39
C LEU A 342 86.15 77.10 -26.33
N ALA A 343 85.98 76.52 -25.13
CA ALA A 343 86.98 76.56 -24.07
C ALA A 343 88.23 75.75 -24.44
N ALA A 344 88.03 74.57 -25.02
CA ALA A 344 89.12 73.75 -25.55
C ALA A 344 89.88 74.50 -26.65
N ASP A 345 89.18 75.09 -27.62
CA ASP A 345 89.76 75.87 -28.72
C ASP A 345 90.60 77.05 -28.22
N HIS A 346 90.07 77.82 -27.26
CA HIS A 346 90.82 78.92 -26.65
C HIS A 346 92.07 78.43 -25.92
N SER A 347 91.97 77.32 -25.16
CA SER A 347 93.11 76.75 -24.43
C SER A 347 94.20 76.22 -25.38
N ALA A 348 93.81 75.60 -26.50
CA ALA A 348 94.73 75.11 -27.52
C ALA A 348 95.43 76.27 -28.22
N ALA A 349 94.68 77.29 -28.65
CA ALA A 349 95.23 78.48 -29.28
C ALA A 349 96.19 79.23 -28.35
N LYS A 350 95.84 79.34 -27.06
CA LYS A 350 96.68 79.98 -26.03
C LYS A 350 97.97 79.20 -25.80
N THR A 351 97.89 77.88 -25.69
CA THR A 351 99.07 77.03 -25.55
C THR A 351 100.00 77.20 -26.75
N GLU A 352 99.47 77.23 -27.97
CA GLU A 352 100.26 77.47 -29.18
C GLU A 352 100.92 78.86 -29.16
N LEU A 353 100.20 79.90 -28.73
CA LEU A 353 100.74 81.25 -28.57
C LEU A 353 101.92 81.26 -27.57
N ASP A 354 101.76 80.62 -26.42
CA ASP A 354 102.79 80.54 -25.37
C ASP A 354 104.02 79.76 -25.87
N THR A 355 103.84 78.70 -26.68
CA THR A 355 104.97 78.00 -27.32
C THR A 355 105.72 78.89 -28.31
N ARG A 356 105.00 79.70 -29.10
CA ARG A 356 105.61 80.66 -30.04
C ARG A 356 106.34 81.78 -29.29
N ALA A 357 105.80 82.26 -28.16
CA ALA A 357 106.46 83.25 -27.30
C ALA A 357 107.82 82.74 -26.82
N LYS A 358 107.85 81.52 -26.27
CA LYS A 358 109.10 80.87 -25.81
C LYS A 358 110.12 80.71 -26.95
N ALA A 359 109.67 80.35 -28.16
CA ALA A 359 110.54 80.24 -29.33
C ALA A 359 111.12 81.61 -29.75
N ILE A 360 110.31 82.68 -29.71
CA ILE A 360 110.78 84.04 -29.98
C ILE A 360 111.82 84.47 -28.96
N ASP A 361 111.57 84.24 -27.66
CA ASP A 361 112.51 84.60 -26.60
C ASP A 361 113.83 83.83 -26.72
N ALA A 362 113.78 82.52 -27.00
CA ALA A 362 114.97 81.73 -27.28
C ALA A 362 115.76 82.30 -28.48
N LYS A 363 115.08 82.60 -29.59
CA LYS A 363 115.72 83.19 -30.77
C LYS A 363 116.26 84.61 -30.53
N ARG A 364 115.59 85.38 -29.66
CA ARG A 364 116.03 86.71 -29.24
C ARG A 364 117.30 86.62 -28.40
N VAL A 365 117.39 85.64 -27.49
CA VAL A 365 118.60 85.37 -26.71
C VAL A 365 119.74 84.96 -27.64
N GLU A 366 119.51 84.07 -28.61
CA GLU A 366 120.52 83.72 -29.64
C GLU A 366 121.01 84.95 -30.42
N ALA A 367 120.09 85.81 -30.87
CA ALA A 367 120.46 87.04 -31.58
C ALA A 367 121.25 88.02 -30.69
N MET A 368 120.90 88.14 -29.41
CA MET A 368 121.63 88.98 -28.45
C MET A 368 123.00 88.39 -28.10
N ALA A 369 123.11 87.07 -27.98
CA ALA A 369 124.36 86.36 -27.74
C ALA A 369 125.34 86.52 -28.92
N GLU A 370 124.88 86.34 -30.17
CA GLU A 370 125.69 86.58 -31.38
C GLU A 370 126.15 88.04 -31.46
N SER A 371 125.29 89.02 -31.11
CA SER A 371 125.68 90.43 -31.12
C SER A 371 126.81 90.79 -30.14
N LYS A 372 126.96 90.00 -29.07
CA LYS A 372 127.98 90.13 -28.02
C LYS A 372 129.15 89.14 -28.20
N GLY A 373 129.13 88.31 -29.24
CA GLY A 373 130.18 87.33 -29.55
C GLY A 373 130.28 86.13 -28.60
N VAL A 374 129.26 85.83 -27.80
CA VAL A 374 129.32 84.82 -26.72
C VAL A 374 129.01 83.39 -27.21
N GLU A 375 128.21 83.24 -28.27
CA GLU A 375 127.91 81.97 -28.93
C GLU A 375 127.72 82.22 -30.44
N GLY A 376 128.12 81.26 -31.29
CA GLY A 376 128.02 81.38 -32.76
C GLY A 376 129.36 81.72 -33.43
N THR A 377 129.42 82.82 -34.19
CA THR A 377 130.64 83.21 -34.95
C THR A 377 131.79 83.68 -34.07
N LEU A 378 131.58 83.76 -32.75
CA LEU A 378 132.54 84.19 -31.71
C LEU A 378 133.15 85.58 -31.98
N LYS A 379 132.49 86.39 -32.80
CA LYS A 379 132.92 87.74 -33.17
C LYS A 379 131.92 88.76 -32.69
N GLU A 380 132.41 89.76 -31.98
CA GLU A 380 131.61 90.88 -31.50
C GLU A 380 131.24 91.82 -32.67
N GLY A 381 129.94 92.00 -32.94
CA GLY A 381 129.47 92.89 -34.01
C GLY A 381 128.20 92.41 -34.75
N ARG A 382 127.49 93.34 -35.40
CA ARG A 382 126.22 93.07 -36.12
C ARG A 382 126.46 92.59 -37.56
N GLY A 383 127.00 91.38 -37.71
CA GLY A 383 127.34 90.74 -38.99
C GLY A 383 126.16 90.20 -39.81
N PRO A 384 126.42 89.51 -40.95
CA PRO A 384 125.38 88.95 -41.82
C PRO A 384 124.52 87.87 -41.13
N VAL A 385 125.10 87.03 -40.26
CA VAL A 385 124.35 86.01 -39.48
C VAL A 385 123.35 86.66 -38.51
N TYR A 386 123.77 87.71 -37.81
CA TYR A 386 122.89 88.51 -36.96
C TYR A 386 121.69 89.09 -37.73
N ARG A 387 121.88 89.58 -38.96
CA ARG A 387 120.77 90.09 -39.80
C ARG A 387 119.78 88.99 -40.19
N GLN A 388 120.27 87.78 -40.45
CA GLN A 388 119.40 86.63 -40.73
C GLN A 388 118.58 86.23 -39.50
N LEU A 389 119.20 86.17 -38.31
CA LEU A 389 118.50 85.89 -37.06
C LEU A 389 117.44 86.94 -36.71
N ILE A 390 117.72 88.23 -36.97
CA ILE A 390 116.74 89.32 -36.81
C ILE A 390 115.61 89.23 -37.85
N GLY A 391 115.92 88.85 -39.09
CA GLY A 391 114.92 88.60 -40.13
C GLY A 391 114.02 87.40 -39.83
N ASP A 392 114.56 86.35 -39.22
CA ASP A 392 113.78 85.20 -38.73
C ASP A 392 112.94 85.59 -37.52
N LEU A 393 113.50 86.38 -36.60
CA LEU A 393 112.78 86.88 -35.43
C LEU A 393 111.61 87.78 -35.82
N SER A 394 111.75 88.66 -36.82
CA SER A 394 110.64 89.50 -37.29
C SER A 394 109.53 88.67 -37.94
N ARG A 395 109.87 87.61 -38.69
CA ARG A 395 108.90 86.64 -39.23
C ARG A 395 108.17 85.89 -38.11
N MET A 396 108.89 85.46 -37.07
CA MET A 396 108.27 84.81 -35.91
C MET A 396 107.38 85.77 -35.12
N GLN A 397 107.76 87.04 -34.96
CA GLN A 397 106.94 88.07 -34.32
C GLN A 397 105.65 88.36 -35.10
N ALA A 398 105.71 88.40 -36.43
CA ALA A 398 104.51 88.54 -37.26
C ALA A 398 103.56 87.34 -37.09
N ALA A 399 104.11 86.11 -37.09
CA ALA A 399 103.33 84.89 -36.85
C ALA A 399 102.74 84.83 -35.43
N TYR A 400 103.46 85.33 -34.42
CA TYR A 400 102.94 85.47 -33.06
C TYR A 400 101.77 86.44 -32.99
N LYS A 401 101.84 87.60 -33.67
CA LYS A 401 100.73 88.56 -33.71
C LYS A 401 99.47 87.96 -34.33
N ILE A 402 99.59 87.21 -35.43
CA ILE A 402 98.45 86.50 -36.03
C ILE A 402 97.84 85.50 -35.05
N GLN A 403 98.68 84.77 -34.31
CA GLN A 403 98.20 83.82 -33.32
C GLN A 403 97.59 84.52 -32.09
N ASP A 404 98.11 85.67 -31.67
CA ASP A 404 97.54 86.49 -30.60
C ASP A 404 96.13 86.98 -30.97
N ASP A 405 95.93 87.41 -32.22
CA ASP A 405 94.61 87.78 -32.74
C ASP A 405 93.65 86.57 -32.77
N ARG A 406 94.15 85.36 -33.09
CA ARG A 406 93.35 84.11 -33.01
C ARG A 406 92.96 83.74 -31.58
N VAL A 407 93.87 83.90 -30.62
CA VAL A 407 93.57 83.69 -29.19
C VAL A 407 92.53 84.68 -28.70
N LYS A 408 92.66 85.96 -29.08
CA LYS A 408 91.67 87.01 -28.76
C LYS A 408 90.31 86.71 -29.38
N ASP A 409 90.26 86.24 -30.62
CA ASP A 409 89.00 85.87 -31.27
C ASP A 409 88.35 84.65 -30.59
N ALA A 410 89.13 83.59 -30.31
CA ALA A 410 88.65 82.42 -29.57
C ALA A 410 88.13 82.79 -28.17
N LYS A 411 88.85 83.68 -27.46
CA LYS A 411 88.42 84.23 -26.17
C LYS A 411 87.11 85.02 -26.30
N LYS A 412 87.00 85.88 -27.31
CA LYS A 412 85.79 86.68 -27.54
C LYS A 412 84.58 85.79 -27.80
N ARG A 413 84.72 84.70 -28.56
CA ARG A 413 83.64 83.73 -28.80
C ARG A 413 83.21 83.02 -27.52
N LEU A 414 84.17 82.58 -26.70
CA LEU A 414 83.91 82.01 -25.38
C LEU A 414 83.18 82.99 -24.47
N ASP A 415 83.70 84.20 -24.31
CA ASP A 415 83.11 85.23 -23.44
C ASP A 415 81.69 85.61 -23.93
N THR A 416 81.46 85.63 -25.25
CA THR A 416 80.12 85.85 -25.83
C THR A 416 79.16 84.73 -25.46
N ALA A 417 79.59 83.47 -25.55
CA ALA A 417 78.78 82.33 -25.13
C ALA A 417 78.48 82.36 -23.62
N ASP A 418 79.49 82.67 -22.79
CA ASP A 418 79.34 82.77 -21.33
C ASP A 418 78.36 83.87 -20.91
N THR A 419 78.40 85.04 -21.56
CA THR A 419 77.45 86.12 -21.28
C THR A 419 76.02 85.75 -21.68
N ARG A 420 75.82 85.06 -22.80
CA ARG A 420 74.48 84.58 -23.23
C ARG A 420 73.94 83.51 -22.28
N ILE A 421 74.78 82.56 -21.86
CA ILE A 421 74.42 81.55 -20.83
C ILE A 421 74.00 82.24 -19.53
N ALA A 422 74.75 83.24 -19.06
CA ALA A 422 74.42 83.98 -17.85
C ALA A 422 73.14 84.83 -17.98
N GLN A 423 72.82 85.31 -19.19
CA GLN A 423 71.55 85.98 -19.46
C GLN A 423 70.39 84.99 -19.45
N ILE A 424 70.51 83.85 -20.15
CA ILE A 424 69.49 82.81 -20.21
C ILE A 424 69.18 82.26 -18.81
N LYS A 425 70.19 82.03 -17.97
CA LYS A 425 69.99 81.58 -16.58
C LYS A 425 69.17 82.59 -15.75
N ARG A 426 69.33 83.90 -15.98
CA ARG A 426 68.51 84.94 -15.35
C ARG A 426 67.08 84.96 -15.88
N GLU A 427 66.90 84.77 -17.19
CA GLU A 427 65.58 84.68 -17.81
C GLU A 427 64.80 83.45 -17.31
N LEU A 428 65.45 82.29 -17.18
CA LEU A 428 64.86 81.09 -16.59
C LEU A 428 64.43 81.32 -15.14
N ALA A 429 65.28 81.95 -14.32
CA ALA A 429 64.93 82.26 -12.93
C ALA A 429 63.72 83.22 -12.82
N SER A 430 63.60 84.18 -13.75
CA SER A 430 62.43 85.07 -13.82
C SER A 430 61.16 84.31 -14.20
N ILE A 431 61.23 83.44 -15.22
CA ILE A 431 60.10 82.61 -15.66
C ILE A 431 59.66 81.65 -14.55
N ASP A 432 60.60 81.10 -13.78
CA ASP A 432 60.31 80.26 -12.62
C ASP A 432 59.61 81.04 -11.49
N GLY A 433 60.01 82.28 -11.26
CA GLY A 433 59.31 83.18 -10.32
C GLY A 433 57.87 83.48 -10.74
N GLU A 434 57.64 83.74 -12.03
CA GLU A 434 56.30 83.99 -12.58
C GLU A 434 55.42 82.72 -12.56
N LEU A 435 55.97 81.56 -12.91
CA LEU A 435 55.29 80.27 -12.80
C LEU A 435 54.89 79.96 -11.36
N ALA A 436 55.78 80.21 -10.39
CA ALA A 436 55.47 80.04 -8.97
C ALA A 436 54.33 80.97 -8.52
N LYS A 437 54.29 82.21 -9.01
CA LYS A 437 53.21 83.15 -8.72
C LYS A 437 51.86 82.65 -9.27
N TYR A 438 51.79 82.27 -10.55
CA TYR A 438 50.54 81.75 -11.13
C TYR A 438 50.10 80.44 -10.49
N LYS A 439 51.06 79.60 -10.05
CA LYS A 439 50.76 78.38 -9.31
C LYS A 439 50.17 78.68 -7.93
N GLY A 440 50.74 79.67 -7.22
CA GLY A 440 50.20 80.14 -5.94
C GLY A 440 48.81 80.79 -6.07
N GLU A 441 48.56 81.54 -7.13
CA GLU A 441 47.22 82.12 -7.42
C GLU A 441 46.19 81.02 -7.71
N GLN A 442 46.56 80.01 -8.50
CA GLN A 442 45.71 78.85 -8.77
C GLN A 442 45.42 78.05 -7.48
N GLU A 443 46.45 77.74 -6.68
CA GLU A 443 46.30 77.01 -5.43
C GLU A 443 45.42 77.80 -4.44
N THR A 444 45.63 79.11 -4.31
CA THR A 444 44.81 79.97 -3.43
C THR A 444 43.35 80.03 -3.89
N ALA A 445 43.10 80.21 -5.19
CA ALA A 445 41.74 80.21 -5.73
C ALA A 445 41.07 78.83 -5.57
N SER A 446 41.82 77.74 -5.76
CA SER A 446 41.33 76.38 -5.54
C SER A 446 41.04 76.09 -4.06
N GLN A 447 41.86 76.60 -3.14
CA GLN A 447 41.60 76.52 -1.70
C GLN A 447 40.39 77.36 -1.30
N ARG A 448 40.14 78.51 -1.94
CA ARG A 448 38.92 79.31 -1.68
C ARG A 448 37.67 78.62 -2.20
N ILE A 449 37.71 78.02 -3.39
CA ILE A 449 36.63 77.16 -3.89
C ILE A 449 36.46 75.96 -2.95
N GLY A 450 37.56 75.34 -2.54
CA GLY A 450 37.61 74.26 -1.55
C GLY A 450 36.94 74.67 -0.25
N MET A 451 37.33 75.78 0.37
CA MET A 451 36.72 76.33 1.59
C MET A 451 35.24 76.68 1.39
N MET A 452 34.85 77.30 0.28
CA MET A 452 33.44 77.53 -0.07
C MET A 452 32.66 76.23 -0.34
N GLN A 453 33.37 75.12 -0.60
CA GLN A 453 32.83 73.78 -0.74
C GLN A 453 32.91 72.97 0.56
N THR A 454 33.85 73.27 1.50
CA THR A 454 34.17 72.53 2.74
C THR A 454 33.75 73.24 4.04
N ASP A 455 33.33 74.50 4.01
CA ASP A 455 32.45 75.13 5.05
C ASP A 455 31.09 74.38 5.17
N THR A 456 30.98 73.24 4.51
CA THR A 456 29.94 72.22 4.59
C THR A 456 30.24 71.11 5.62
N GLY A 457 31.31 71.23 6.41
CA GLY A 457 31.74 70.20 7.37
C GLY A 457 32.12 70.69 8.78
N GLY A 458 31.80 71.94 9.14
CA GLY A 458 31.91 72.45 10.51
C GLY A 458 30.55 72.41 11.21
N GLU A 459 30.55 72.03 12.49
CA GLU A 459 29.42 71.66 13.36
C GLU A 459 28.25 72.66 13.54
N ASP A 460 28.14 73.75 12.75
CA ASP A 460 27.04 74.74 12.87
C ASP A 460 26.44 75.22 11.52
N ALA A 461 26.69 74.54 10.40
CA ALA A 461 26.08 74.91 9.12
C ALA A 461 24.82 74.07 8.83
N ALA A 462 23.66 74.73 8.80
CA ALA A 462 22.40 74.16 8.33
C ALA A 462 22.62 73.32 7.05
N PRO A 463 22.17 72.06 7.03
CA PRO A 463 22.45 71.16 5.91
C PRO A 463 21.88 71.76 4.62
N ARG A 464 22.50 71.42 3.48
CA ARG A 464 21.92 71.64 2.14
C ARG A 464 20.54 70.98 2.08
N VAL A 465 19.54 71.74 2.47
CA VAL A 465 18.13 71.42 2.39
C VAL A 465 17.66 72.18 1.18
N ASP A 466 17.61 71.50 0.02
CA ASP A 466 16.75 71.94 -1.07
C ASP A 466 15.31 71.81 -0.54
N PRO A 467 14.62 72.91 -0.19
CA PRO A 467 13.37 72.84 0.53
C PRO A 467 12.28 72.13 -0.27
N GLY A 468 12.37 72.19 -1.61
CA GLY A 468 11.48 71.48 -2.52
C GLY A 468 11.63 69.96 -2.47
N ARG A 469 12.73 69.43 -1.90
CA ARG A 469 12.98 67.98 -1.74
C ARG A 469 12.84 67.50 -0.31
N VAL A 470 12.97 68.38 0.69
CA VAL A 470 12.93 67.97 2.10
C VAL A 470 11.51 67.68 2.59
N LEU A 471 10.50 68.43 2.13
CA LEU A 471 9.10 68.08 2.42
C LEU A 471 8.71 66.72 1.79
N PRO A 472 8.95 66.47 0.49
CA PRO A 472 8.72 65.14 -0.08
C PRO A 472 9.51 64.01 0.59
N ALA A 473 10.76 64.25 0.99
CA ALA A 473 11.58 63.25 1.70
C ALA A 473 11.04 62.96 3.11
N PHE A 474 10.50 63.97 3.80
CA PHE A 474 9.84 63.81 5.09
C PHE A 474 8.53 63.03 4.95
N GLU A 475 7.67 63.38 3.99
CA GLU A 475 6.44 62.65 3.70
C GLU A 475 6.71 61.21 3.26
N THR A 476 7.76 60.98 2.46
CA THR A 476 8.20 59.64 2.07
C THR A 476 8.65 58.84 3.28
N ALA A 477 9.48 59.41 4.16
CA ALA A 477 9.91 58.73 5.39
C ALA A 477 8.72 58.40 6.31
N ARG A 478 7.72 59.29 6.41
CA ARG A 478 6.46 59.03 7.15
C ARG A 478 5.66 57.89 6.53
N ALA A 479 5.51 57.88 5.21
CA ALA A 479 4.81 56.82 4.48
C ALA A 479 5.51 55.47 4.61
N GLU A 480 6.84 55.44 4.48
CA GLU A 480 7.67 54.23 4.64
C GLU A 480 7.59 53.68 6.06
N PHE A 481 7.53 54.54 7.07
CA PHE A 481 7.32 54.11 8.46
C PHE A 481 5.90 53.53 8.66
N ARG A 482 4.86 54.16 8.11
CA ARG A 482 3.49 53.61 8.17
C ARG A 482 3.36 52.26 7.45
N GLN A 483 4.10 52.05 6.36
CA GLN A 483 4.09 50.79 5.60
C GLN A 483 4.84 49.66 6.31
N SER A 484 5.97 49.95 6.95
CA SER A 484 6.70 48.98 7.75
C SER A 484 7.37 49.72 8.91
N PRO A 485 6.74 49.72 10.10
CA PRO A 485 7.25 50.42 11.26
C PRO A 485 8.49 49.71 11.78
N ALA A 486 9.62 50.40 11.84
CA ALA A 486 10.87 49.88 12.38
C ALA A 486 11.60 50.99 13.14
N ALA A 487 12.42 50.63 14.13
CA ALA A 487 13.15 51.61 14.95
C ALA A 487 14.06 52.51 14.09
N GLU A 488 14.73 51.93 13.09
CA GLU A 488 15.59 52.68 12.15
C GLU A 488 14.78 53.69 11.32
N ARG A 489 13.57 53.31 10.91
CA ARG A 489 12.68 54.19 10.13
C ARG A 489 12.05 55.28 10.99
N LEU A 490 11.74 55.00 12.26
CA LEU A 490 11.29 56.02 13.20
C LEU A 490 12.39 57.07 13.43
N ALA A 491 13.63 56.62 13.60
CA ALA A 491 14.79 57.50 13.71
C ALA A 491 14.99 58.34 12.44
N LEU A 492 14.75 57.76 11.26
CA LEU A 492 14.77 58.50 9.99
C LEU A 492 13.66 59.57 9.94
N VAL A 493 12.44 59.25 10.37
CA VAL A 493 11.33 60.22 10.45
C VAL A 493 11.70 61.37 11.41
N GLN A 494 12.25 61.06 12.59
CA GLN A 494 12.73 62.07 13.53
C GLN A 494 13.81 62.96 12.89
N GLN A 495 14.82 62.36 12.26
CA GLN A 495 15.90 63.10 11.60
C GLN A 495 15.36 64.04 10.52
N ARG A 496 14.41 63.58 9.69
CA ARG A 496 13.79 64.41 8.65
C ARG A 496 12.87 65.49 9.23
N CYS A 497 12.15 65.20 10.31
CA CYS A 497 11.37 66.19 11.07
C CYS A 497 12.26 67.31 11.58
N THR A 498 13.37 66.98 12.28
CA THR A 498 14.31 67.98 12.81
C THR A 498 14.96 68.80 11.70
N GLN A 499 15.31 68.17 10.57
CA GLN A 499 15.84 68.87 9.40
C GLN A 499 14.83 69.89 8.83
N LEU A 500 13.59 69.47 8.61
CA LEU A 500 12.53 70.35 8.10
C LEU A 500 12.22 71.48 9.08
N TYR A 501 12.10 71.16 10.37
CA TYR A 501 11.92 72.14 11.45
C TYR A 501 13.04 73.18 11.46
N SER A 502 14.30 72.75 11.42
CA SER A 502 15.46 73.65 11.44
C SER A 502 15.52 74.58 10.22
N ALA A 503 15.19 74.07 9.03
CA ALA A 503 15.14 74.86 7.81
C ALA A 503 14.03 75.93 7.85
N MET A 504 12.87 75.59 8.40
CA MET A 504 11.76 76.53 8.58
C MET A 504 11.98 77.50 9.74
N TYR A 505 12.75 77.12 10.75
CA TYR A 505 13.10 78.01 11.86
C TYR A 505 14.13 79.07 11.45
N ALA A 506 15.00 78.77 10.48
CA ALA A 506 16.04 79.66 9.97
C ALA A 506 15.50 80.84 9.14
N ALA A 507 14.33 80.70 8.51
CA ALA A 507 13.68 81.78 7.78
C ALA A 507 12.76 82.60 8.71
N ASP A 508 12.96 83.92 8.76
CA ASP A 508 12.23 84.83 9.68
C ASP A 508 10.70 84.81 9.48
N VAL A 509 10.24 84.50 8.26
CA VAL A 509 8.81 84.45 7.89
C VAL A 509 8.11 83.20 8.44
N THR A 510 8.82 82.09 8.59
CA THR A 510 8.28 80.80 9.04
C THR A 510 8.57 80.49 10.50
N LYS A 511 9.55 81.18 11.10
CA LYS A 511 9.99 81.00 12.50
C LYS A 511 8.87 81.06 13.54
N GLN A 512 7.93 82.01 13.42
CA GLN A 512 6.80 82.12 14.36
C GLN A 512 5.74 81.04 14.14
N LYS A 513 5.61 80.52 12.91
CA LYS A 513 4.60 79.51 12.55
C LYS A 513 4.97 78.11 13.08
N VAL A 514 6.27 77.79 13.13
CA VAL A 514 6.75 76.48 13.63
C VAL A 514 7.06 76.45 15.13
N ALA A 515 6.94 77.57 15.84
CA ALA A 515 7.21 77.64 17.27
C ALA A 515 6.19 76.81 18.08
N GLY A 516 6.65 75.76 18.75
CA GLY A 516 5.82 74.86 19.56
C GLY A 516 5.60 73.45 19.00
N ILE A 517 6.16 73.13 17.82
CA ILE A 517 6.18 71.76 17.28
C ILE A 517 7.34 70.99 17.91
N ASP A 518 7.08 69.77 18.37
CA ASP A 518 8.09 68.85 18.90
C ASP A 518 8.32 67.69 17.92
N CYS A 519 9.59 67.47 17.55
CA CYS A 519 10.02 66.37 16.68
C CYS A 519 10.53 65.16 17.48
N ASP A 520 10.48 65.16 18.81
CA ASP A 520 10.90 64.03 19.65
C ASP A 520 9.86 62.88 19.62
N PRO A 521 10.22 61.67 19.15
CA PRO A 521 9.31 60.53 19.11
C PRO A 521 9.14 59.82 20.45
N LYS A 522 9.60 60.36 21.59
CA LYS A 522 9.62 59.65 22.90
C LYS A 522 8.34 58.86 23.22
N GLN A 523 7.16 59.47 23.16
CA GLN A 523 5.88 58.80 23.45
C GLN A 523 5.52 57.72 22.40
N ALA A 524 5.87 57.95 21.13
CA ALA A 524 5.70 56.97 20.06
C ALA A 524 6.69 55.81 20.19
N SER A 525 7.91 56.06 20.66
CA SER A 525 8.92 55.02 20.90
C SER A 525 8.56 54.12 22.08
N GLU A 526 7.94 54.68 23.13
CA GLU A 526 7.40 53.92 24.27
C GLU A 526 6.22 53.04 23.83
N ALA A 527 5.31 53.56 23.01
CA ALA A 527 4.21 52.79 22.43
C ALA A 527 4.68 51.70 21.45
N ALA A 528 5.80 51.92 20.74
CA ALA A 528 6.37 50.97 19.79
C ALA A 528 7.35 49.95 20.42
N ALA A 529 7.67 50.07 21.72
CA ALA A 529 8.71 49.27 22.36
C ALA A 529 8.47 47.75 22.26
N ALA A 530 7.21 47.32 22.39
CA ALA A 530 6.81 45.91 22.23
C ALA A 530 7.05 45.41 20.80
N LEU A 531 6.68 46.22 19.80
CA LEU A 531 6.87 45.91 18.38
C LEU A 531 8.36 45.86 18.01
N PHE A 532 9.17 46.80 18.48
CA PHE A 532 10.61 46.81 18.20
C PHE A 532 11.35 45.64 18.86
N THR A 533 10.92 45.23 20.06
CA THR A 533 11.46 44.04 20.73
C THR A 533 11.12 42.77 19.94
N LEU A 534 9.88 42.66 19.47
CA LEU A 534 9.44 41.55 18.62
C LEU A 534 10.26 41.51 17.32
N GLN A 535 10.41 42.63 16.61
CA GLN A 535 11.18 42.72 15.35
C GLN A 535 12.67 42.39 15.53
N ALA A 536 13.29 42.78 16.65
CA ALA A 536 14.64 42.36 16.99
C ALA A 536 14.74 40.83 17.20
N GLY A 537 13.72 40.24 17.83
CA GLY A 537 13.53 38.79 17.91
C GLY A 537 13.38 38.14 16.54
N VAL A 538 12.49 38.64 15.68
CA VAL A 538 12.28 38.14 14.30
C VAL A 538 13.58 38.09 13.52
N LYS A 539 14.42 39.13 13.60
CA LYS A 539 15.74 39.16 12.94
C LYS A 539 16.66 38.04 13.43
N THR A 540 16.64 37.76 14.74
CA THR A 540 17.45 36.70 15.37
C THR A 540 16.91 35.31 15.01
N PHE A 541 15.59 35.13 15.07
CA PHE A 541 14.90 33.92 14.65
C PHE A 541 15.17 33.58 13.18
N ASN A 542 15.04 34.55 12.27
CA ASN A 542 15.32 34.33 10.85
C ASN A 542 16.77 33.96 10.56
N ALA A 543 17.74 34.48 11.33
CA ALA A 543 19.15 34.16 11.16
C ALA A 543 19.54 32.77 11.72
N ASN A 544 18.91 32.37 12.83
CA ASN A 544 19.31 31.18 13.59
C ASN A 544 18.44 29.94 13.32
N CYS A 545 17.17 30.14 13.01
CA CYS A 545 16.14 29.10 13.07
C CYS A 545 15.49 28.78 11.72
N VAL A 546 15.46 29.74 10.80
CA VAL A 546 14.89 29.54 9.46
C VAL A 546 15.94 28.94 8.52
N GLY A 547 15.60 27.80 7.90
CA GLY A 547 16.45 27.10 6.93
C GLY A 547 16.64 25.61 7.26
N GLY A 548 16.37 24.73 6.30
CA GLY A 548 16.42 23.26 6.48
C GLY A 548 17.78 22.72 6.95
N ASP A 549 18.87 23.39 6.55
CA ASP A 549 20.24 23.01 6.90
C ASP A 549 20.54 23.14 8.41
N LYS A 550 19.85 24.06 9.10
CA LYS A 550 19.99 24.26 10.55
C LYS A 550 19.35 23.12 11.35
N LEU A 551 18.27 22.55 10.80
CA LEU A 551 17.57 21.39 11.36
C LEU A 551 18.38 20.11 11.14
N ALA A 552 18.91 19.92 9.93
CA ALA A 552 19.72 18.75 9.56
C ALA A 552 21.07 18.67 10.31
N ALA A 553 21.53 19.77 10.90
CA ALA A 553 22.74 19.81 11.72
C ALA A 553 22.58 19.12 13.09
N GLN A 554 21.34 18.89 13.56
CA GLN A 554 21.08 18.25 14.85
C GLN A 554 20.99 16.72 14.69
N ARG A 555 21.86 15.99 15.38
CA ARG A 555 21.99 14.51 15.27
C ARG A 555 21.22 13.73 16.32
N SER A 556 20.45 14.40 17.18
CA SER A 556 19.72 13.72 18.26
C SER A 556 18.39 14.42 18.52
N THR A 557 17.41 13.63 18.95
CA THR A 557 16.08 14.11 19.29
C THR A 557 16.10 15.14 20.41
N ASP A 558 16.93 14.95 21.43
CA ASP A 558 17.13 15.95 22.51
C ASP A 558 17.67 17.28 21.96
N ALA A 559 18.62 17.22 21.01
CA ALA A 559 19.17 18.42 20.38
C ALA A 559 18.14 19.12 19.48
N LEU A 560 17.24 18.37 18.82
CA LEU A 560 16.16 18.92 17.99
C LEU A 560 15.13 19.71 18.83
N PHE A 561 14.66 19.15 19.95
CA PHE A 561 13.75 19.87 20.83
C PHE A 561 14.44 21.01 21.60
N GLY A 562 15.70 20.83 22.00
CA GLY A 562 16.53 21.91 22.54
C GLY A 562 16.71 23.07 21.54
N PHE A 563 16.83 22.76 20.26
CA PHE A 563 16.84 23.75 19.18
C PHE A 563 15.48 24.46 19.04
N ALA A 564 14.35 23.74 19.10
CA ALA A 564 13.02 24.35 19.09
C ALA A 564 12.81 25.33 20.26
N VAL A 565 13.23 24.96 21.47
CA VAL A 565 13.17 25.82 22.66
C VAL A 565 14.04 27.07 22.48
N LYS A 566 15.25 26.91 21.91
CA LYS A 566 16.12 28.04 21.59
C LYS A 566 15.48 28.97 20.56
N CYS A 567 14.87 28.43 19.52
CA CYS A 567 14.17 29.21 18.49
C CYS A 567 12.96 29.97 19.03
N LEU A 568 12.23 29.35 19.95
CA LEU A 568 11.16 30.02 20.67
C LEU A 568 11.72 31.17 21.54
N SER A 569 12.85 30.99 22.21
CA SER A 569 13.51 32.06 22.97
C SER A 569 14.03 33.20 22.08
N ASP A 570 14.55 32.87 20.89
CA ASP A 570 15.08 33.84 19.92
C ASP A 570 13.96 34.61 19.19
N SER A 571 12.69 34.17 19.27
CA SER A 571 11.54 34.75 18.54
C SER A 571 11.12 36.15 19.00
N GLY A 572 11.43 36.53 20.24
CA GLY A 572 10.97 37.80 20.83
C GLY A 572 9.46 37.89 21.09
N LEU A 573 8.75 36.75 21.07
CA LEU A 573 7.30 36.69 21.33
C LEU A 573 6.95 37.12 22.77
N PRO A 574 5.73 37.63 23.01
CA PRO A 574 5.21 37.87 24.36
C PRO A 574 5.23 36.61 25.23
N SER A 575 5.36 36.77 26.54
CA SER A 575 5.46 35.65 27.49
C SER A 575 4.27 34.69 27.42
N GLN A 576 3.05 35.19 27.26
CA GLN A 576 1.84 34.38 27.16
C GLN A 576 1.89 33.40 25.96
N LYS A 577 2.33 33.88 24.80
CA LYS A 577 2.47 33.05 23.58
C LYS A 577 3.66 32.12 23.65
N THR A 578 4.74 32.58 24.29
CA THR A 578 5.90 31.75 24.58
C THR A 578 5.54 30.56 25.47
N ASP A 579 4.71 30.74 26.50
CA ASP A 579 4.31 29.66 27.40
C ASP A 579 3.35 28.66 26.74
N GLU A 580 2.44 29.15 25.88
CA GLU A 580 1.55 28.29 25.06
C GLU A 580 2.36 27.36 24.14
N LEU A 581 3.30 27.92 23.37
CA LEU A 581 4.17 27.16 22.47
C LEU A 581 5.14 26.26 23.22
N ARG A 582 5.64 26.68 24.38
CA ARG A 582 6.46 25.84 25.26
C ARG A 582 5.66 24.64 25.79
N GLY A 583 4.37 24.81 26.07
CA GLY A 583 3.46 23.72 26.43
C GLY A 583 3.34 22.69 25.30
N THR A 584 3.19 23.14 24.06
CA THR A 584 3.16 22.28 22.87
C THR A 584 4.47 21.52 22.67
N ILE A 585 5.61 22.19 22.84
CA ILE A 585 6.94 21.57 22.76
C ILE A 585 7.11 20.50 23.85
N ALA A 586 6.75 20.81 25.10
CA ALA A 586 6.87 19.87 26.22
C ALA A 586 5.93 18.66 26.06
N PHE A 587 4.72 18.86 25.53
CA PHE A 587 3.81 17.78 25.21
C PHE A 587 4.34 16.87 24.10
N ALA A 588 4.95 17.45 23.06
CA ALA A 588 5.61 16.68 22.01
C ALA A 588 6.82 15.89 22.55
N GLU A 589 7.60 16.47 23.47
CA GLU A 589 8.71 15.80 24.14
C GLU A 589 8.25 14.64 25.04
N MET A 590 7.12 14.77 25.73
CA MET A 590 6.59 13.74 26.63
C MET A 590 6.01 12.51 25.89
N ASN A 591 5.54 12.68 24.66
CA ASN A 591 5.01 11.61 23.81
C ASN A 591 6.09 10.89 22.98
N ARG A 592 7.37 11.03 23.35
CA ARG A 592 8.53 10.47 22.64
C ARG A 592 8.70 8.96 22.86
N ASP A 593 9.10 8.25 21.80
CA ASP A 593 9.16 6.78 21.72
C ASP A 593 10.11 6.07 22.70
N ASP A 594 11.11 6.77 23.23
CA ASP A 594 12.13 6.24 24.15
C ASP A 594 11.76 6.38 25.65
N ARG A 595 10.82 7.27 25.98
CA ARG A 595 10.29 7.47 27.34
C ARG A 595 8.82 7.05 27.48
N ALA A 596 8.09 6.97 26.37
CA ALA A 596 6.70 6.55 26.37
C ALA A 596 6.56 5.05 26.66
N HIS A 597 5.44 4.68 27.28
CA HIS A 597 5.08 3.28 27.47
C HIS A 597 5.00 2.57 26.10
N ARG A 598 5.47 1.32 26.01
CA ARG A 598 5.53 0.53 24.75
C ARG A 598 4.23 0.53 23.93
N PHE A 599 3.10 0.61 24.62
CA PHE A 599 1.79 0.75 24.00
C PHE A 599 1.67 2.00 23.11
N VAL A 600 2.09 3.16 23.63
CA VAL A 600 2.05 4.44 22.89
C VAL A 600 2.96 4.36 21.67
N VAL A 601 4.12 3.70 21.80
CA VAL A 601 5.04 3.44 20.69
C VAL A 601 4.39 2.61 19.59
N SER A 602 3.72 1.51 19.96
CA SER A 602 3.03 0.63 19.01
C SER A 602 1.83 1.31 18.34
N TRP A 603 1.12 2.18 19.07
CA TRP A 603 0.00 2.95 18.54
C TRP A 603 0.45 4.05 17.59
N ASN A 604 1.50 4.79 17.95
CA ASN A 604 2.12 5.79 17.10
C ASN A 604 2.63 5.16 15.80
N ALA A 605 3.19 3.95 15.85
CA ALA A 605 3.62 3.23 14.65
C ALA A 605 2.47 2.96 13.65
N PHE A 606 1.23 2.81 14.11
CA PHE A 606 0.06 2.75 13.22
C PHE A 606 -0.30 4.11 12.63
N GLN A 607 -0.22 5.18 13.43
CA GLN A 607 -0.43 6.55 12.92
C GLN A 607 0.61 6.94 11.87
N ASP A 608 1.85 6.45 11.99
CA ASP A 608 2.91 6.66 10.99
C ASP A 608 2.75 5.80 9.72
N GLY A 609 1.72 4.95 9.65
CA GLY A 609 1.48 4.10 8.47
C GLY A 609 2.49 2.97 8.29
N ASN A 610 3.11 2.49 9.37
CA ASN A 610 4.19 1.52 9.30
C ASN A 610 3.67 0.13 8.88
N ARG A 611 4.05 -0.30 7.67
CA ARG A 611 3.64 -1.59 7.08
C ARG A 611 4.00 -2.80 7.94
N LEU A 612 5.08 -2.74 8.71
CA LEU A 612 5.50 -3.83 9.59
C LEU A 612 4.59 -4.00 10.81
N ALA A 613 4.03 -2.90 11.33
CA ALA A 613 3.03 -2.96 12.40
C ALA A 613 1.74 -3.64 11.91
N TYR A 614 1.30 -3.30 10.69
CA TYR A 614 0.16 -3.97 10.06
C TYR A 614 0.43 -5.45 9.76
N LEU A 615 1.66 -5.82 9.38
CA LEU A 615 2.05 -7.22 9.18
C LEU A 615 2.00 -8.01 10.50
N ALA A 616 2.54 -7.46 11.59
CA ALA A 616 2.49 -8.10 12.91
C ALA A 616 1.03 -8.31 13.37
N LEU A 617 0.16 -7.31 13.15
CA LEU A 617 -1.27 -7.41 13.43
C LEU A 617 -1.95 -8.47 12.55
N ALA A 618 -1.63 -8.52 11.25
CA ALA A 618 -2.19 -9.51 10.33
C ALA A 618 -1.79 -10.94 10.70
N ILE A 619 -0.55 -11.17 11.14
CA ILE A 619 -0.10 -12.48 11.63
C ILE A 619 -0.84 -12.87 12.92
N ALA A 620 -1.06 -11.91 13.84
CA ALA A 620 -1.82 -12.16 15.07
C ALA A 620 -3.27 -12.55 14.79
N ILE A 621 -3.96 -11.80 13.92
CA ILE A 621 -5.31 -12.13 13.46
C ILE A 621 -5.31 -13.48 12.73
N GLY A 622 -4.30 -13.75 11.90
CA GLY A 622 -4.20 -14.98 11.12
C GLY A 622 -4.12 -16.23 11.99
N ILE A 623 -3.33 -16.21 13.06
CA ILE A 623 -3.19 -17.36 13.96
C ILE A 623 -4.49 -17.64 14.72
N ASP A 624 -5.13 -16.61 15.28
CA ASP A 624 -6.41 -16.80 15.97
C ASP A 624 -7.54 -17.20 15.01
N SER A 625 -7.50 -16.73 13.75
CA SER A 625 -8.43 -17.16 12.69
C SER A 625 -8.20 -18.63 12.29
N LEU A 626 -6.97 -19.12 12.29
CA LEU A 626 -6.66 -20.54 12.07
C LEU A 626 -7.17 -21.41 13.23
N ILE A 627 -7.08 -20.92 14.48
CA ILE A 627 -7.67 -21.60 15.65
C ILE A 627 -9.20 -21.66 15.50
N PHE A 628 -9.83 -20.57 15.05
CA PHE A 628 -11.27 -20.56 14.76
C PHE A 628 -11.65 -21.56 13.68
N MET A 629 -10.96 -21.55 12.54
CA MET A 629 -11.25 -22.46 11.42
C MET A 629 -11.06 -23.93 11.80
N THR A 630 -9.99 -24.25 12.54
CA THR A 630 -9.78 -25.63 13.02
C THR A 630 -10.85 -26.07 14.01
N GLY A 631 -11.33 -25.17 14.89
CA GLY A 631 -12.49 -25.43 15.76
C GLY A 631 -13.80 -25.63 14.99
N LEU A 632 -14.05 -24.79 13.98
CA LEU A 632 -15.25 -24.83 13.14
C LEU A 632 -15.34 -26.12 12.32
N PHE A 633 -14.25 -26.48 11.63
CA PHE A 633 -14.20 -27.68 10.79
C PHE A 633 -14.06 -28.96 11.62
N GLY A 634 -13.39 -28.90 12.79
CA GLY A 634 -13.30 -30.02 13.72
C GLY A 634 -14.68 -30.49 14.19
N ALA A 635 -15.60 -29.56 14.45
CA ALA A 635 -16.97 -29.89 14.84
C ALA A 635 -17.80 -30.58 13.71
N ASN A 636 -17.54 -30.24 12.44
CA ASN A 636 -18.24 -30.83 11.29
C ASN A 636 -17.81 -32.29 10.99
N ALA A 637 -16.64 -32.71 11.45
CA ALA A 637 -16.11 -34.04 11.14
C ALA A 637 -16.66 -35.16 12.07
N VAL A 638 -17.23 -34.81 13.24
CA VAL A 638 -17.86 -35.77 14.19
C VAL A 638 -19.36 -35.94 13.92
N ARG A 639 -19.81 -35.68 12.70
CA ARG A 639 -21.23 -35.63 12.36
C ARG A 639 -21.83 -37.03 12.27
N SER A 640 -22.93 -37.25 12.98
CA SER A 640 -23.81 -38.39 12.73
C SER A 640 -24.49 -38.22 11.38
N PRO A 641 -24.53 -39.25 10.50
CA PRO A 641 -25.33 -39.19 9.27
C PRO A 641 -26.79 -38.81 9.52
N LEU A 642 -27.34 -39.16 10.71
CA LEU A 642 -28.70 -38.81 11.10
C LEU A 642 -28.95 -37.31 11.28
N ALA A 643 -27.89 -36.50 11.48
CA ALA A 643 -28.01 -35.05 11.57
C ALA A 643 -28.41 -34.41 10.22
N ASP A 644 -28.30 -35.17 9.11
CA ASP A 644 -28.61 -34.74 7.75
C ASP A 644 -30.10 -34.90 7.43
N VAL A 645 -30.84 -35.60 8.30
CA VAL A 645 -32.28 -35.81 8.15
C VAL A 645 -33.04 -34.50 8.34
N PRO A 646 -33.84 -34.05 7.35
CA PRO A 646 -34.66 -32.86 7.48
C PRO A 646 -35.66 -33.02 8.63
N THR A 647 -35.51 -32.22 9.70
CA THR A 647 -36.37 -32.31 10.89
C THR A 647 -36.98 -30.95 11.25
N SER A 648 -38.23 -30.98 11.70
CA SER A 648 -38.95 -29.81 12.24
C SER A 648 -38.61 -29.51 13.71
N LYS A 649 -37.88 -30.41 14.37
CA LYS A 649 -37.41 -30.26 15.76
C LYS A 649 -35.88 -30.34 15.77
N GLY A 650 -35.22 -29.27 16.19
CA GLY A 650 -33.77 -29.25 16.38
C GLY A 650 -33.38 -30.17 17.55
N ARG A 651 -32.99 -31.40 17.23
CA ARG A 651 -32.42 -32.38 18.17
C ARG A 651 -30.91 -32.47 17.92
N ASN A 652 -30.12 -32.68 18.96
CA ASN A 652 -28.68 -32.89 18.79
C ASN A 652 -28.42 -34.26 18.12
N SER A 653 -27.32 -34.41 17.38
CA SER A 653 -26.89 -35.65 16.73
C SER A 653 -26.87 -36.82 17.72
N GLN A 654 -26.30 -36.64 18.90
CA GLN A 654 -26.28 -37.66 19.96
C GLN A 654 -27.68 -38.09 20.41
N GLN A 655 -28.65 -37.18 20.39
CA GLN A 655 -30.04 -37.51 20.73
C GLN A 655 -30.72 -38.31 19.62
N LEU A 656 -30.38 -38.05 18.35
CA LEU A 656 -30.89 -38.80 17.20
C LEU A 656 -30.33 -40.23 17.18
N GLU A 657 -29.03 -40.39 17.41
CA GLU A 657 -28.38 -41.70 17.52
C GLU A 657 -28.98 -42.53 18.65
N ALA A 658 -29.13 -41.93 19.84
CA ALA A 658 -29.71 -42.62 21.00
C ALA A 658 -31.14 -43.14 20.73
N ILE A 659 -31.95 -42.45 19.91
CA ILE A 659 -33.30 -42.92 19.56
C ILE A 659 -33.24 -44.21 18.72
N ILE A 660 -32.35 -44.28 17.74
CA ILE A 660 -32.19 -45.46 16.88
C ILE A 660 -31.47 -46.59 17.62
N GLU A 661 -30.40 -46.29 18.36
CA GLU A 661 -29.64 -47.30 19.12
C GLU A 661 -30.49 -47.98 20.19
N ASN A 662 -31.38 -47.24 20.86
CA ASN A 662 -32.34 -47.83 21.80
C ASN A 662 -33.32 -48.80 21.11
N ALA A 663 -33.68 -48.56 19.84
CA ALA A 663 -34.54 -49.45 19.07
C ALA A 663 -33.81 -50.72 18.59
N LEU A 664 -32.48 -50.73 18.61
CA LEU A 664 -31.63 -51.85 18.23
C LEU A 664 -31.32 -52.80 19.40
N LEU A 665 -31.63 -52.43 20.64
CA LEU A 665 -31.40 -53.28 21.82
C LEU A 665 -32.39 -54.46 21.87
N PRO A 666 -32.01 -55.63 22.45
CA PRO A 666 -30.73 -55.92 23.11
C PRO A 666 -29.58 -56.31 22.16
N ASP A 667 -29.88 -56.90 21.00
CA ASP A 667 -28.88 -57.41 20.05
C ASP A 667 -28.65 -56.42 18.89
N THR A 668 -27.76 -55.45 19.12
CA THR A 668 -27.57 -54.31 18.21
C THR A 668 -27.11 -54.69 16.80
N PHE A 669 -26.20 -55.67 16.70
CA PHE A 669 -25.68 -56.16 15.42
C PHE A 669 -26.76 -56.88 14.60
N ASP A 670 -27.44 -57.86 15.20
CA ASP A 670 -28.42 -58.70 14.50
C ASP A 670 -29.64 -57.88 14.08
N ASN A 671 -30.12 -56.96 14.94
CA ASN A 671 -31.25 -56.08 14.62
C ASN A 671 -30.92 -55.05 13.53
N ALA A 672 -29.71 -54.47 13.56
CA ALA A 672 -29.27 -53.52 12.53
C ALA A 672 -29.13 -54.23 11.17
N ARG A 673 -28.56 -55.44 11.16
CA ARG A 673 -28.42 -56.26 9.96
C ARG A 673 -29.79 -56.70 9.40
N ALA A 674 -30.70 -57.15 10.25
CA ALA A 674 -32.06 -57.51 9.85
C ALA A 674 -32.81 -56.33 9.22
N ALA A 675 -32.62 -55.11 9.76
CA ALA A 675 -33.19 -53.90 9.17
C ALA A 675 -32.58 -53.57 7.80
N LEU A 676 -31.26 -53.71 7.62
CA LEU A 676 -30.59 -53.49 6.34
C LEU A 676 -31.01 -54.53 5.28
N ASP A 677 -31.07 -55.80 5.64
CA ASP A 677 -31.46 -56.89 4.73
C ASP A 677 -32.93 -56.80 4.28
N ALA A 678 -33.78 -56.14 5.07
CA ALA A 678 -35.18 -55.87 4.75
C ALA A 678 -35.38 -54.72 3.75
N MET A 679 -34.37 -53.88 3.52
CA MET A 679 -34.44 -52.70 2.65
C MET A 679 -34.22 -53.08 1.18
N ARG A 680 -35.11 -52.60 0.31
CA ARG A 680 -35.02 -52.79 -1.15
C ARG A 680 -34.78 -51.45 -1.84
N PRO A 681 -33.86 -51.35 -2.80
CA PRO A 681 -33.57 -50.09 -3.45
C PRO A 681 -34.76 -49.59 -4.28
N ILE A 682 -34.98 -48.28 -4.29
CA ILE A 682 -35.97 -47.59 -5.14
C ILE A 682 -35.30 -46.41 -5.87
N THR A 683 -35.91 -45.93 -6.94
CA THR A 683 -35.47 -44.70 -7.61
C THR A 683 -35.62 -43.53 -6.64
N ASN A 684 -34.54 -42.76 -6.43
CA ASN A 684 -34.52 -41.71 -5.42
C ASN A 684 -35.58 -40.64 -5.73
N ALA A 685 -36.52 -40.48 -4.80
CA ALA A 685 -37.54 -39.43 -4.81
C ALA A 685 -37.55 -38.78 -3.42
N ASP A 686 -37.42 -37.46 -3.36
CA ASP A 686 -37.42 -36.66 -2.11
C ASP A 686 -36.42 -37.13 -1.02
N GLY A 687 -35.30 -37.76 -1.43
CA GLY A 687 -34.24 -38.25 -0.55
C GLY A 687 -34.50 -39.62 0.09
N TYR A 688 -35.51 -40.37 -0.37
CA TYR A 688 -35.73 -41.77 0.02
C TYR A 688 -35.02 -42.72 -0.96
N MET A 689 -34.21 -43.63 -0.44
CA MET A 689 -33.38 -44.53 -1.25
C MET A 689 -33.86 -45.99 -1.24
N ALA A 690 -34.61 -46.38 -0.21
CA ALA A 690 -35.06 -47.75 -0.05
C ALA A 690 -36.52 -47.85 0.42
N GLU A 691 -37.16 -48.97 0.12
CA GLU A 691 -38.46 -49.35 0.66
C GLU A 691 -38.38 -50.63 1.51
N VAL A 692 -39.21 -50.71 2.54
CA VAL A 692 -39.44 -51.92 3.34
C VAL A 692 -40.91 -52.29 3.28
N ARG A 693 -41.19 -53.56 2.97
CA ARG A 693 -42.55 -54.12 2.89
C ARG A 693 -42.76 -55.13 4.02
N PRO A 694 -43.47 -54.78 5.11
CA PRO A 694 -43.62 -55.65 6.27
C PRO A 694 -44.30 -56.99 5.97
N GLU A 695 -45.12 -57.09 4.92
CA GLU A 695 -45.85 -58.31 4.56
C GLU A 695 -44.91 -59.41 4.04
N LEU A 696 -43.77 -59.02 3.47
CA LEU A 696 -42.77 -59.94 2.92
C LEU A 696 -41.77 -60.44 3.97
N LEU A 697 -41.85 -59.93 5.20
CA LEU A 697 -40.97 -60.30 6.31
C LEU A 697 -41.57 -61.40 7.17
N GLU A 698 -40.71 -62.29 7.68
CA GLU A 698 -41.05 -63.31 8.67
C GLU A 698 -41.56 -62.67 9.98
N PRO A 699 -42.52 -63.28 10.71
CA PRO A 699 -43.11 -62.67 11.91
C PRO A 699 -42.10 -62.21 12.98
N HIS A 700 -41.02 -62.96 13.20
CA HIS A 700 -39.98 -62.59 14.17
C HIS A 700 -39.15 -61.38 13.70
N THR A 701 -38.65 -61.42 12.46
CA THR A 701 -37.88 -60.33 11.84
C THR A 701 -38.71 -59.05 11.69
N ARG A 702 -40.01 -59.21 11.39
CA ARG A 702 -40.94 -58.08 11.25
C ARG A 702 -40.98 -57.22 12.51
N HIS A 703 -41.04 -57.83 13.70
CA HIS A 703 -41.09 -57.05 14.96
C HIS A 703 -39.81 -56.24 15.18
N GLN A 704 -38.64 -56.82 14.89
CA GLN A 704 -37.34 -56.15 15.02
C GLN A 704 -37.21 -54.97 14.04
N VAL A 705 -37.52 -55.21 12.76
CA VAL A 705 -37.46 -54.18 11.72
C VAL A 705 -38.46 -53.06 11.98
N MET A 706 -39.67 -53.39 12.45
CA MET A 706 -40.70 -52.39 12.77
C MET A 706 -40.30 -51.46 13.92
N ASN A 707 -39.55 -51.94 14.93
CA ASN A 707 -39.05 -51.08 15.99
C ASN A 707 -38.08 -50.01 15.46
N VAL A 708 -37.18 -50.41 14.56
CA VAL A 708 -36.22 -49.50 13.90
C VAL A 708 -36.94 -48.52 12.97
N LEU A 709 -37.91 -48.99 12.19
CA LEU A 709 -38.69 -48.14 11.28
C LEU A 709 -39.56 -47.12 12.05
N ASN A 710 -40.15 -47.53 13.18
CA ASN A 710 -40.90 -46.63 14.05
C ASN A 710 -39.98 -45.56 14.65
N ALA A 711 -38.79 -45.94 15.14
CA ALA A 711 -37.80 -44.99 15.63
C ALA A 711 -37.35 -44.02 14.52
N GLY A 712 -37.09 -44.53 13.31
CA GLY A 712 -36.78 -43.73 12.12
C GLY A 712 -37.89 -42.75 11.74
N ALA A 713 -39.16 -43.13 11.88
CA ALA A 713 -40.29 -42.25 11.63
C ALA A 713 -40.35 -41.08 12.65
N THR A 714 -39.96 -41.30 13.91
CA THR A 714 -39.92 -40.23 14.93
C THR A 714 -38.87 -39.14 14.68
N ILE A 715 -37.87 -39.43 13.84
CA ILE A 715 -36.82 -38.51 13.42
C ILE A 715 -36.97 -38.06 11.96
N SER A 716 -38.08 -38.41 11.30
CA SER A 716 -38.35 -38.09 9.88
C SER A 716 -37.41 -38.77 8.88
N ALA A 717 -36.70 -39.82 9.31
CA ALA A 717 -35.86 -40.65 8.45
C ALA A 717 -36.62 -41.76 7.70
N VAL A 718 -37.86 -42.04 8.14
CA VAL A 718 -38.77 -43.00 7.50
C VAL A 718 -40.13 -42.35 7.27
N ALA A 719 -40.69 -42.53 6.07
CA ALA A 719 -42.06 -42.14 5.73
C ALA A 719 -42.93 -43.35 5.45
N VAL A 720 -44.22 -43.25 5.79
CA VAL A 720 -45.20 -44.32 5.58
C VAL A 720 -46.07 -43.95 4.38
N ASP A 721 -46.02 -44.78 3.33
CA ASP A 721 -46.95 -44.68 2.21
C ASP A 721 -48.16 -45.59 2.50
N ALA A 722 -49.21 -44.98 3.06
CA ALA A 722 -50.40 -45.68 3.51
C ALA A 722 -51.22 -46.32 2.37
N ALA A 723 -51.03 -45.90 1.11
CA ALA A 723 -51.76 -46.44 -0.03
C ALA A 723 -51.22 -47.80 -0.50
N THR A 724 -49.92 -48.04 -0.30
CA THR A 724 -49.23 -49.25 -0.76
C THR A 724 -48.60 -50.05 0.38
N ASN A 725 -48.83 -49.64 1.63
CA ASN A 725 -48.32 -50.22 2.87
C ASN A 725 -46.80 -50.47 2.87
N ARG A 726 -46.05 -49.55 2.26
CA ARG A 726 -44.59 -49.57 2.22
C ARG A 726 -44.00 -48.46 3.09
N TYR A 727 -42.85 -48.74 3.67
CA TYR A 727 -42.07 -47.78 4.44
C TYR A 727 -40.91 -47.29 3.58
N LEU A 728 -40.84 -45.99 3.33
CA LEU A 728 -39.77 -45.35 2.58
C LEU A 728 -38.67 -44.91 3.54
N VAL A 729 -37.44 -45.35 3.29
CA VAL A 729 -36.27 -45.14 4.15
C VAL A 729 -35.29 -44.20 3.44
N ARG A 730 -34.85 -43.16 4.16
CA ARG A 730 -33.84 -42.21 3.66
C ARG A 730 -32.43 -42.75 3.73
N SER A 731 -31.53 -42.14 2.98
CA SER A 731 -30.12 -42.52 2.91
C SER A 731 -29.38 -42.43 4.23
N GLU A 732 -29.71 -41.43 5.05
CA GLU A 732 -29.01 -41.16 6.29
C GLU A 732 -29.21 -42.29 7.32
N LEU A 733 -30.41 -42.88 7.36
CA LEU A 733 -30.70 -43.99 8.27
C LEU A 733 -30.03 -45.30 7.79
N PHE A 734 -29.97 -45.52 6.48
CA PHE A 734 -29.25 -46.67 5.91
C PHE A 734 -27.75 -46.59 6.23
N GLU A 735 -27.14 -45.42 6.05
CA GLU A 735 -25.73 -45.18 6.35
C GLU A 735 -25.44 -45.36 7.85
N PHE A 736 -26.27 -44.77 8.71
CA PHE A 736 -26.14 -44.91 10.15
C PHE A 736 -26.25 -46.37 10.61
N LEU A 737 -27.25 -47.11 10.15
CA LEU A 737 -27.43 -48.53 10.50
C LEU A 737 -26.24 -49.38 10.02
N SER A 738 -25.66 -49.06 8.87
CA SER A 738 -24.47 -49.74 8.34
C SER A 738 -23.24 -49.49 9.22
N ILE A 739 -23.04 -48.26 9.70
CA ILE A 739 -21.96 -47.91 10.63
C ILE A 739 -22.16 -48.62 11.96
N VAL A 740 -23.38 -48.61 12.52
CA VAL A 740 -23.69 -49.28 13.79
C VAL A 740 -23.51 -50.79 13.68
N ALA A 741 -23.94 -51.41 12.58
CA ALA A 741 -23.73 -52.84 12.32
C ALA A 741 -22.23 -53.19 12.26
N LYS A 742 -21.43 -52.41 11.53
CA LYS A 742 -19.97 -52.61 11.48
C LYS A 742 -19.31 -52.45 12.86
N ARG A 743 -19.62 -51.35 13.56
CA ARG A 743 -19.05 -51.05 14.89
C ARG A 743 -19.41 -52.11 15.93
N SER A 744 -20.66 -52.56 15.94
CA SER A 744 -21.11 -53.63 16.86
C SER A 744 -20.53 -55.01 16.51
N PHE A 745 -20.25 -55.26 15.23
CA PHE A 745 -19.54 -56.47 14.79
C PHE A 745 -18.08 -56.47 15.27
N GLU A 746 -17.36 -55.36 15.10
CA GLU A 746 -15.95 -55.23 15.49
C GLU A 746 -15.75 -55.15 17.01
N ALA A 747 -16.70 -54.56 17.75
CA ALA A 747 -16.60 -54.38 19.20
C ALA A 747 -16.66 -55.70 20.00
N ASN A 748 -17.28 -56.75 19.44
CA ASN A 748 -17.38 -58.05 20.11
C ASN A 748 -16.59 -59.11 19.35
N ARG A 749 -15.43 -59.52 19.89
CA ARG A 749 -14.56 -60.56 19.28
C ARG A 749 -15.30 -61.87 19.05
N ASP A 750 -16.29 -62.19 19.88
CA ASP A 750 -17.10 -63.40 19.72
C ASP A 750 -17.90 -63.39 18.40
N ASN A 751 -18.33 -62.22 17.90
CA ASN A 751 -19.07 -62.11 16.63
C ASN A 751 -18.15 -62.34 15.42
N VAL A 752 -16.91 -61.84 15.49
CA VAL A 752 -15.89 -62.01 14.46
C VAL A 752 -15.47 -63.49 14.37
N ASP A 753 -15.15 -64.08 15.52
CA ASP A 753 -14.76 -65.49 15.63
C ASP A 753 -15.89 -66.42 15.15
N LEU A 754 -17.14 -66.12 15.50
CA LEU A 754 -18.30 -66.93 15.10
C LEU A 754 -18.63 -66.80 13.62
N ALA A 755 -18.43 -65.63 13.01
CA ALA A 755 -18.58 -65.44 11.57
C ALA A 755 -17.48 -66.14 10.76
N GLU A 756 -16.23 -66.10 11.25
CA GLU A 756 -15.12 -66.86 10.66
C GLU A 756 -15.36 -68.37 10.79
N LEU A 757 -15.83 -68.82 11.95
CA LEU A 757 -16.22 -70.21 12.19
C LEU A 757 -17.35 -70.64 11.25
N GLU A 758 -18.38 -69.83 11.08
CA GLU A 758 -19.49 -70.11 10.15
C GLU A 758 -19.01 -70.23 8.69
N LYS A 759 -18.06 -69.39 8.27
CA LYS A 759 -17.47 -69.46 6.93
C LYS A 759 -16.67 -70.74 6.71
N ILE A 760 -15.75 -71.08 7.62
CA ILE A 760 -14.88 -72.26 7.49
C ILE A 760 -15.70 -73.54 7.59
N VAL A 761 -16.62 -73.60 8.57
CA VAL A 761 -17.55 -74.72 8.74
C VAL A 761 -18.49 -74.83 7.54
N GLY A 762 -19.02 -73.72 7.02
CA GLY A 762 -19.87 -73.70 5.84
C GLY A 762 -19.18 -74.30 4.60
N VAL A 763 -17.90 -73.98 4.40
CA VAL A 763 -17.08 -74.59 3.32
C VAL A 763 -16.86 -76.08 3.57
N ALA A 764 -16.63 -76.49 4.83
CA ALA A 764 -16.43 -77.89 5.19
C ALA A 764 -17.68 -78.77 4.98
N LEU A 765 -18.86 -78.14 4.96
CA LEU A 765 -20.16 -78.78 4.77
C LEU A 765 -20.65 -78.80 3.32
N LEU A 766 -19.94 -78.21 2.35
CA LEU A 766 -20.30 -78.30 0.93
C LEU A 766 -20.18 -79.75 0.41
N PRO A 767 -21.01 -80.18 -0.57
CA PRO A 767 -21.90 -79.38 -1.42
C PRO A 767 -23.30 -79.09 -0.85
N ASP A 768 -23.78 -79.88 0.12
CA ASP A 768 -25.10 -79.70 0.75
C ASP A 768 -24.92 -79.34 2.22
N LEU A 769 -24.90 -78.03 2.50
CA LEU A 769 -24.60 -77.51 3.84
C LEU A 769 -25.54 -78.07 4.91
N ASN A 770 -26.80 -78.30 4.55
CA ASN A 770 -27.86 -78.50 5.53
C ASN A 770 -27.95 -79.96 5.94
N ARG A 771 -27.98 -80.85 4.93
CA ARG A 771 -27.91 -82.29 5.17
C ARG A 771 -26.63 -82.63 5.91
N ASN A 772 -25.51 -82.02 5.51
CA ASN A 772 -24.23 -82.28 6.15
C ASN A 772 -24.18 -81.71 7.58
N ALA A 773 -24.76 -80.53 7.84
CA ALA A 773 -24.83 -79.98 9.20
C ALA A 773 -25.67 -80.88 10.13
N GLU A 774 -26.80 -81.41 9.63
CA GLU A 774 -27.64 -82.34 10.39
C GLU A 774 -26.94 -83.68 10.66
N ILE A 775 -26.20 -84.20 9.69
CA ILE A 775 -25.34 -85.39 9.86
C ILE A 775 -24.29 -85.14 10.95
N VAL A 776 -23.61 -84.00 10.96
CA VAL A 776 -22.61 -83.73 12.02
C VAL A 776 -23.29 -83.58 13.39
N LEU A 777 -24.44 -82.91 13.46
CA LEU A 777 -25.19 -82.75 14.71
C LEU A 777 -25.73 -84.08 15.26
N SER A 778 -26.08 -85.05 14.42
CA SER A 778 -26.63 -86.34 14.86
C SER A 778 -25.60 -87.23 15.57
N TYR A 779 -24.31 -87.05 15.28
CA TYR A 779 -23.21 -87.75 15.96
C TYR A 779 -22.71 -87.05 17.24
N MET A 780 -23.22 -85.85 17.56
CA MET A 780 -22.82 -85.13 18.77
C MET A 780 -23.51 -85.69 20.02
N GLN A 781 -22.71 -86.16 20.98
CA GLN A 781 -23.19 -86.63 22.28
C GLN A 781 -22.96 -85.55 23.33
N PRO A 782 -23.93 -85.25 24.21
CA PRO A 782 -23.77 -84.22 25.24
C PRO A 782 -22.79 -84.68 26.34
N ILE A 783 -22.01 -83.75 26.87
CA ILE A 783 -21.09 -83.98 28.00
C ILE A 783 -21.31 -82.92 29.08
N ASP A 784 -20.80 -83.16 30.30
CA ASP A 784 -20.77 -82.14 31.33
C ASP A 784 -19.89 -80.96 30.88
N PRO A 785 -20.39 -79.71 30.98
CA PRO A 785 -19.70 -78.58 30.39
C PRO A 785 -18.41 -78.23 31.14
N GLU A 786 -17.26 -78.43 30.49
CA GLU A 786 -15.94 -78.03 31.00
C GLU A 786 -15.27 -77.06 30.02
N LYS A 787 -14.87 -75.87 30.49
CA LYS A 787 -14.17 -74.83 29.70
C LYS A 787 -14.86 -74.47 28.36
N GLY A 788 -16.19 -74.55 28.32
CA GLY A 788 -17.00 -74.17 27.14
C GLY A 788 -17.25 -75.30 26.13
N PHE A 789 -16.68 -76.50 26.35
CA PHE A 789 -17.00 -77.71 25.59
C PHE A 789 -18.26 -78.36 26.15
N THR A 790 -19.22 -78.69 25.28
CA THR A 790 -20.57 -79.13 25.69
C THR A 790 -21.01 -80.41 25.01
N ALA A 791 -20.27 -80.87 23.99
CA ALA A 791 -20.54 -82.11 23.30
C ALA A 791 -19.25 -82.84 22.94
N GLU A 792 -19.34 -84.12 22.60
CA GLU A 792 -18.27 -84.92 22.05
C GLU A 792 -18.71 -85.71 20.81
N ILE A 793 -17.76 -86.02 19.92
CA ILE A 793 -17.94 -86.94 18.80
C ILE A 793 -16.86 -88.02 18.89
N ASN A 794 -17.28 -89.29 18.87
CA ASN A 794 -16.39 -90.42 18.66
C ASN A 794 -16.28 -90.76 17.17
N LEU A 795 -15.12 -90.49 16.55
CA LEU A 795 -14.95 -90.70 15.11
C LEU A 795 -14.99 -92.19 14.70
N ALA A 796 -14.80 -93.12 15.65
CA ALA A 796 -14.91 -94.56 15.40
C ALA A 796 -16.36 -95.05 15.26
N GLU A 797 -17.33 -94.32 15.84
CA GLU A 797 -18.76 -94.62 15.77
C GLU A 797 -19.46 -94.01 14.55
N VAL A 798 -18.77 -93.13 13.81
CA VAL A 798 -19.29 -92.49 12.60
C VAL A 798 -19.22 -93.48 11.42
N LEU A 799 -20.36 -93.63 10.71
CA LEU A 799 -20.47 -94.43 9.50
C LEU A 799 -19.42 -94.02 8.44
N ASP A 800 -18.91 -94.98 7.66
CA ASP A 800 -17.85 -94.72 6.68
C ASP A 800 -18.24 -93.68 5.62
N GLU A 801 -19.54 -93.59 5.29
CA GLU A 801 -20.10 -92.59 4.36
C GLU A 801 -20.08 -91.16 4.93
N ASP A 802 -20.36 -90.99 6.22
CA ASP A 802 -20.43 -89.68 6.90
C ASP A 802 -19.07 -89.23 7.46
N ARG A 803 -18.13 -90.17 7.64
CA ARG A 803 -16.83 -89.94 8.28
C ARG A 803 -16.03 -88.83 7.60
N ARG A 804 -16.14 -88.68 6.28
CA ARG A 804 -15.47 -87.60 5.54
C ARG A 804 -16.01 -86.23 5.93
N ILE A 805 -17.32 -86.09 6.02
CA ILE A 805 -18.02 -84.83 6.34
C ILE A 805 -17.76 -84.47 7.80
N VAL A 806 -17.97 -85.41 8.72
CA VAL A 806 -17.73 -85.19 10.16
C VAL A 806 -16.27 -84.81 10.41
N ARG A 807 -15.31 -85.51 9.80
CA ARG A 807 -13.88 -85.18 9.92
C ARG A 807 -13.54 -83.81 9.32
N SER A 808 -14.13 -83.44 8.19
CA SER A 808 -13.96 -82.12 7.57
C SER A 808 -14.43 -81.01 8.50
N THR A 809 -15.61 -81.18 9.11
CA THR A 809 -16.20 -80.23 10.06
C THR A 809 -15.44 -80.17 11.38
N LEU A 810 -14.94 -81.29 11.90
CA LEU A 810 -14.08 -81.32 13.09
C LEU A 810 -12.75 -80.62 12.84
N ASN A 811 -12.14 -80.82 11.67
CA ASN A 811 -10.92 -80.11 11.28
C ASN A 811 -11.17 -78.60 11.17
N ALA A 812 -12.29 -78.18 10.56
CA ALA A 812 -12.71 -76.78 10.48
C ALA A 812 -12.98 -76.16 11.85
N GLY A 813 -13.54 -76.91 12.79
CA GLY A 813 -13.70 -76.46 14.17
C GLY A 813 -12.37 -76.37 14.93
N ALA A 814 -11.43 -77.27 14.64
CA ALA A 814 -10.12 -77.31 15.28
C ALA A 814 -9.22 -76.13 14.87
N THR A 815 -9.34 -75.61 13.63
CA THR A 815 -8.55 -74.45 13.18
C THR A 815 -8.79 -73.19 14.02
N LEU A 816 -9.97 -73.07 14.62
CA LEU A 816 -10.34 -71.95 15.50
C LEU A 816 -10.38 -72.36 17.00
N GLY A 817 -9.80 -73.50 17.36
CA GLY A 817 -9.77 -73.99 18.74
C GLY A 817 -11.13 -74.37 19.32
N ARG A 818 -12.16 -74.55 18.48
CA ARG A 818 -13.54 -74.89 18.88
C ARG A 818 -13.79 -76.40 18.91
N VAL A 819 -12.76 -77.19 18.56
CA VAL A 819 -12.72 -78.64 18.69
C VAL A 819 -11.39 -79.03 19.33
N GLN A 820 -11.43 -79.87 20.35
CA GLN A 820 -10.24 -80.37 21.03
C GLN A 820 -10.26 -81.89 21.07
N ARG A 821 -9.14 -82.54 20.79
CA ARG A 821 -9.04 -84.00 20.91
C ARG A 821 -8.86 -84.40 22.38
N ALA A 822 -9.66 -85.37 22.86
CA ALA A 822 -9.66 -85.79 24.26
C ALA A 822 -8.37 -86.52 24.71
N GLY A 823 -7.54 -86.98 23.77
CA GLY A 823 -6.26 -87.64 24.03
C GLY A 823 -5.53 -88.06 22.75
N LYS A 824 -4.25 -88.49 22.86
CA LYS A 824 -3.43 -88.87 21.69
C LYS A 824 -3.94 -90.14 20.96
N ASP A 825 -4.70 -91.01 21.65
CA ASP A 825 -5.11 -92.33 21.12
C ASP A 825 -6.62 -92.62 21.19
N THR A 826 -7.46 -91.67 21.61
CA THR A 826 -8.82 -92.00 22.05
C THR A 826 -9.92 -91.85 20.99
N GLY A 827 -9.68 -91.25 19.83
CA GLY A 827 -10.71 -91.08 18.78
C GLY A 827 -11.87 -90.12 19.12
N TYR A 828 -11.96 -89.67 20.38
CA TYR A 828 -12.92 -88.70 20.90
C TYR A 828 -12.47 -87.25 20.65
N TYR A 829 -13.42 -86.42 20.23
CA TYR A 829 -13.25 -84.98 20.02
C TYR A 829 -14.30 -84.22 20.83
N TYR A 830 -13.85 -83.33 21.71
CA TYR A 830 -14.68 -82.37 22.42
C TYR A 830 -15.04 -81.19 21.52
N ILE A 831 -16.30 -80.77 21.57
CA ILE A 831 -16.90 -79.74 20.74
C ILE A 831 -17.35 -78.58 21.61
N HIS A 832 -16.86 -77.39 21.26
CA HIS A 832 -17.20 -76.15 21.92
C HIS A 832 -18.65 -75.75 21.60
N ARG A 833 -19.32 -75.09 22.57
CA ARG A 833 -20.70 -74.59 22.42
C ARG A 833 -20.91 -73.75 21.15
N ASP A 834 -19.86 -73.05 20.70
CA ASP A 834 -19.92 -72.14 19.55
C ASP A 834 -20.01 -72.91 18.22
N LEU A 835 -19.30 -74.04 18.09
CA LEU A 835 -19.44 -74.89 16.89
C LEU A 835 -20.83 -75.53 16.82
N TYR A 836 -21.36 -75.97 17.96
CA TYR A 836 -22.73 -76.45 18.05
C TYR A 836 -23.74 -75.37 17.64
N LYS A 837 -23.61 -74.15 18.19
CA LYS A 837 -24.46 -73.00 17.84
C LYS A 837 -24.39 -72.68 16.35
N THR A 838 -23.20 -72.69 15.75
CA THR A 838 -23.01 -72.43 14.32
C THR A 838 -23.71 -73.48 13.46
N LEU A 839 -23.54 -74.77 13.76
CA LEU A 839 -24.21 -75.85 13.02
C LEU A 839 -25.73 -75.82 13.19
N ALA A 840 -26.21 -75.50 14.40
CA ALA A 840 -27.64 -75.32 14.66
C ALA A 840 -28.22 -74.11 13.90
N ARG A 841 -27.47 -73.01 13.80
CA ARG A 841 -27.85 -71.81 13.04
C ARG A 841 -27.90 -72.09 11.54
N ILE A 842 -26.94 -72.85 11.00
CA ILE A 842 -26.95 -73.30 9.59
C ILE A 842 -28.19 -74.17 9.32
N ARG A 843 -28.49 -75.14 10.19
CA ARG A 843 -29.71 -75.96 10.10
C ARG A 843 -30.99 -75.11 10.12
N ALA A 844 -31.08 -74.15 11.04
CA ALA A 844 -32.26 -73.31 11.22
C ALA A 844 -32.62 -72.49 9.97
N ARG A 845 -31.62 -71.92 9.27
CA ARG A 845 -31.84 -71.12 8.05
C ARG A 845 -32.60 -71.88 6.95
N THR A 846 -32.53 -73.21 6.96
CA THR A 846 -33.14 -74.04 5.89
C THR A 846 -34.47 -74.66 6.23
N LEU A 847 -34.82 -74.75 7.51
CA LEU A 847 -36.21 -74.94 7.90
C LEU A 847 -37.05 -73.73 7.44
N SER A 848 -36.50 -72.53 7.50
CA SER A 848 -37.13 -71.31 6.97
C SER A 848 -37.19 -71.27 5.43
N ALA A 849 -36.18 -71.80 4.73
CA ALA A 849 -36.17 -71.84 3.26
C ALA A 849 -37.10 -72.91 2.64
N ASN A 850 -37.23 -74.08 3.28
CA ASN A 850 -38.05 -75.19 2.78
C ASN A 850 -39.55 -75.05 3.05
N ILE A 851 -39.96 -74.19 3.99
CA ILE A 851 -41.38 -73.83 4.20
C ILE A 851 -41.86 -72.84 3.10
N ALA A 852 -40.94 -72.20 2.37
CA ALA A 852 -41.23 -71.18 1.36
C ALA A 852 -41.29 -71.68 -0.10
N GLN A 853 -41.27 -73.00 -0.36
CA GLN A 853 -41.44 -73.56 -1.72
C GLN A 853 -42.64 -74.51 -1.82
N PRO A 854 -43.62 -74.26 -2.69
CA PRO A 854 -44.53 -75.31 -3.16
C PRO A 854 -43.75 -76.29 -4.06
N ARG A 855 -43.95 -77.59 -3.83
CA ARG A 855 -43.32 -78.72 -4.55
C ARG A 855 -43.38 -78.53 -6.08
N LEU A 856 -42.22 -78.38 -6.70
CA LEU A 856 -41.99 -78.70 -8.11
C LEU A 856 -40.80 -79.67 -8.18
N ALA A 857 -41.12 -80.95 -8.06
CA ALA A 857 -40.36 -82.07 -8.60
C ALA A 857 -41.37 -82.79 -9.53
N GLN A 858 -41.07 -83.33 -10.70
CA GLN A 858 -39.86 -83.93 -11.23
C GLN A 858 -40.15 -84.31 -12.70
N ALA A 859 -39.10 -84.55 -13.49
CA ALA A 859 -39.02 -85.35 -14.74
C ALA A 859 -38.75 -84.59 -16.06
N ASP A 860 -37.48 -84.68 -16.45
CA ASP A 860 -36.95 -85.09 -17.76
C ASP A 860 -37.48 -84.45 -19.06
N ALA A 861 -36.56 -83.84 -19.80
CA ALA A 861 -36.67 -83.65 -21.25
C ALA A 861 -36.16 -84.91 -22.00
N PRO A 862 -36.34 -85.10 -23.32
CA PRO A 862 -37.19 -84.41 -24.31
C PRO A 862 -37.98 -85.38 -25.24
N ALA A 863 -39.19 -85.02 -25.71
CA ALA A 863 -39.75 -85.58 -26.95
C ALA A 863 -40.96 -84.77 -27.48
N ALA A 864 -41.10 -84.78 -28.79
CA ALA A 864 -42.06 -84.02 -29.57
C ALA A 864 -43.48 -84.67 -29.65
N ILE A 865 -44.41 -83.87 -30.20
CA ILE A 865 -45.66 -84.23 -30.93
C ILE A 865 -46.99 -84.23 -30.13
N ALA A 866 -47.85 -83.30 -30.58
CA ALA A 866 -49.31 -83.34 -30.79
C ALA A 866 -50.35 -83.27 -29.64
N GLN A 867 -51.18 -82.22 -29.80
CA GLN A 867 -52.65 -82.22 -29.91
C GLN A 867 -53.58 -82.53 -28.72
N GLN A 868 -54.61 -81.68 -28.69
CA GLN A 868 -55.99 -81.90 -28.29
C GLN A 868 -56.35 -81.91 -26.79
N GLY A 869 -57.05 -80.86 -26.38
CA GLY A 869 -58.50 -81.02 -26.25
C GLY A 869 -59.13 -80.73 -24.87
N GLN A 870 -59.83 -79.59 -24.82
CA GLN A 870 -61.16 -79.39 -24.22
C GLN A 870 -61.29 -79.42 -22.67
N HIS A 871 -61.57 -78.24 -22.08
CA HIS A 871 -62.89 -77.75 -21.60
C HIS A 871 -63.30 -78.37 -20.26
N PHE A 872 -63.75 -77.65 -19.22
CA PHE A 872 -64.88 -76.69 -19.13
C PHE A 872 -64.71 -75.92 -17.80
N GLY A 873 -64.74 -74.57 -17.75
CA GLY A 873 -65.94 -73.75 -17.45
C GLY A 873 -65.91 -73.25 -15.99
N GLY A 874 -66.20 -72.00 -15.59
CA GLY A 874 -66.61 -70.76 -16.24
C GLY A 874 -67.13 -69.76 -15.18
N SER A 875 -67.47 -68.54 -15.63
CA SER A 875 -68.29 -67.48 -14.96
C SER A 875 -67.64 -66.60 -13.87
N LEU A 876 -67.67 -65.26 -13.84
CA LEU A 876 -68.25 -64.12 -14.61
C LEU A 876 -67.29 -62.91 -14.38
N THR A 877 -67.10 -61.86 -15.20
CA THR A 877 -68.00 -61.00 -15.97
C THR A 877 -67.23 -60.27 -17.10
N GLN A 878 -67.85 -60.27 -18.29
CA GLN A 878 -67.88 -59.28 -19.38
C GLN A 878 -66.65 -58.42 -19.76
N ARG A 879 -66.14 -58.72 -20.97
CA ARG A 879 -65.44 -57.81 -21.88
C ARG A 879 -66.47 -57.14 -22.79
N ALA A 880 -66.45 -55.82 -22.88
CA ALA A 880 -67.12 -55.00 -23.89
C ALA A 880 -66.05 -54.18 -24.66
N PRO A 881 -66.36 -53.71 -25.88
CA PRO A 881 -65.47 -53.78 -27.03
C PRO A 881 -64.52 -52.60 -27.18
N ALA A 882 -63.54 -52.78 -28.08
CA ALA A 882 -62.66 -51.76 -28.60
C ALA A 882 -63.45 -50.51 -29.01
N ILE A 883 -63.18 -49.40 -28.33
CA ILE A 883 -63.49 -48.07 -28.85
C ILE A 883 -62.24 -47.64 -29.61
N GLU A 884 -62.40 -47.65 -30.92
CA GLU A 884 -61.58 -46.95 -31.90
C GLU A 884 -61.47 -45.48 -31.45
N HIS A 885 -60.31 -45.09 -30.92
CA HIS A 885 -59.96 -43.69 -30.79
C HIS A 885 -59.22 -43.29 -32.06
N MET A 886 -59.90 -42.48 -32.86
CA MET A 886 -59.25 -41.60 -33.82
C MET A 886 -58.12 -40.86 -33.10
N LEU A 887 -56.91 -40.97 -33.63
CA LEU A 887 -55.78 -40.12 -33.33
C LEU A 887 -56.19 -38.65 -33.47
N PRO A 888 -55.97 -37.79 -32.46
CA PRO A 888 -55.44 -36.47 -32.72
C PRO A 888 -53.93 -36.61 -32.99
N ASP A 889 -53.49 -36.05 -34.11
CA ASP A 889 -52.10 -36.00 -34.54
C ASP A 889 -51.14 -35.40 -33.47
N ASP A 890 -49.91 -35.92 -33.48
CA ASP A 890 -48.66 -35.40 -32.90
C ASP A 890 -48.44 -35.46 -31.36
N GLU A 891 -48.13 -36.67 -30.85
CA GLU A 891 -47.32 -36.81 -29.62
C GLU A 891 -45.84 -36.86 -30.01
N PHE A 892 -45.15 -35.72 -29.92
CA PHE A 892 -43.71 -35.59 -30.19
C PHE A 892 -42.88 -36.42 -29.19
N SER A 893 -41.84 -37.09 -29.67
CA SER A 893 -40.90 -37.81 -28.80
C SER A 893 -40.14 -36.84 -27.86
N PRO A 894 -39.64 -37.29 -26.69
CA PRO A 894 -38.81 -36.48 -25.79
C PRO A 894 -37.66 -35.74 -26.48
N THR A 895 -37.05 -36.39 -27.46
CA THR A 895 -35.99 -35.86 -28.29
C THR A 895 -36.48 -34.75 -29.20
N GLU A 896 -37.67 -34.91 -29.80
CA GLU A 896 -38.28 -33.88 -30.67
C GLU A 896 -38.70 -32.63 -29.89
N ILE A 897 -39.19 -32.78 -28.66
CA ILE A 897 -39.56 -31.64 -27.81
C ILE A 897 -38.32 -30.83 -27.40
N ARG A 898 -37.25 -31.53 -26.98
CA ARG A 898 -35.96 -30.89 -26.67
C ARG A 898 -35.34 -30.23 -27.90
N GLU A 899 -35.33 -30.89 -29.05
CA GLU A 899 -34.85 -30.31 -30.32
C GLU A 899 -35.68 -29.08 -30.73
N GLY A 900 -36.99 -29.09 -30.47
CA GLY A 900 -37.87 -27.95 -30.65
C GLY A 900 -37.47 -26.73 -29.81
N PHE A 901 -37.07 -26.94 -28.54
CA PHE A 901 -36.56 -25.87 -27.68
C PHE A 901 -35.18 -25.36 -28.10
N VAL A 902 -34.25 -26.27 -28.43
CA VAL A 902 -32.91 -25.91 -28.96
C VAL A 902 -33.04 -25.05 -30.21
N THR A 903 -33.90 -25.45 -31.14
CA THR A 903 -34.19 -24.71 -32.38
C THR A 903 -34.65 -23.29 -32.10
N ARG A 904 -35.59 -23.10 -31.16
CA ARG A 904 -36.13 -21.77 -30.82
C ARG A 904 -35.09 -20.88 -30.13
N LEU A 905 -34.27 -21.45 -29.24
CA LEU A 905 -33.18 -20.74 -28.57
C LEU A 905 -32.10 -20.28 -29.56
N LEU A 906 -31.69 -21.14 -30.50
CA LEU A 906 -30.72 -20.79 -31.53
C LEU A 906 -31.26 -19.73 -32.50
N THR A 907 -32.54 -19.85 -32.89
CA THR A 907 -33.20 -18.88 -33.77
C THR A 907 -33.26 -17.48 -33.14
N ALA A 908 -33.42 -17.38 -31.82
CA ALA A 908 -33.40 -16.10 -31.11
C ALA A 908 -32.05 -15.37 -31.23
N MET A 909 -30.95 -16.11 -31.37
CA MET A 909 -29.61 -15.57 -31.63
C MET A 909 -29.30 -15.41 -33.13
N ARG A 910 -30.28 -15.65 -34.01
CA ARG A 910 -30.13 -15.70 -35.48
C ARG A 910 -29.16 -16.77 -35.97
N ILE A 911 -28.99 -17.85 -35.21
CA ILE A 911 -28.15 -18.99 -35.58
C ILE A 911 -29.01 -20.05 -36.25
N GLU A 912 -28.55 -20.59 -37.38
CA GLU A 912 -29.24 -21.68 -38.06
C GLU A 912 -29.11 -22.99 -37.26
N PRO A 913 -30.22 -23.64 -36.86
CA PRO A 913 -30.18 -24.87 -36.05
C PRO A 913 -29.37 -26.01 -36.67
N ALA A 914 -29.36 -26.09 -38.00
CA ALA A 914 -28.60 -27.09 -38.75
C ALA A 914 -27.07 -26.96 -38.56
N ALA A 915 -26.56 -25.76 -38.23
CA ALA A 915 -25.14 -25.55 -37.97
C ALA A 915 -24.69 -26.15 -36.63
N TRP A 916 -25.54 -26.07 -35.60
CA TRP A 916 -25.30 -26.66 -34.29
C TRP A 916 -25.30 -28.20 -34.36
N ASN A 917 -26.29 -28.77 -35.04
CA ASN A 917 -26.43 -30.24 -35.17
C ASN A 917 -25.25 -30.90 -35.91
N ARG A 918 -24.43 -30.12 -36.64
CA ARG A 918 -23.24 -30.61 -37.34
C ARG A 918 -21.98 -30.64 -36.46
N THR A 919 -22.04 -30.20 -35.20
CA THR A 919 -20.85 -30.12 -34.32
C THR A 919 -20.89 -31.15 -33.17
N PRO A 920 -20.78 -32.47 -33.41
CA PRO A 920 -20.81 -33.47 -32.35
C PRO A 920 -19.45 -33.65 -31.63
N GLY A 921 -19.51 -33.82 -30.30
CA GLY A 921 -18.48 -34.44 -29.47
C GLY A 921 -17.06 -33.88 -29.61
N ASN A 922 -16.21 -34.55 -30.39
CA ASN A 922 -14.79 -34.20 -30.54
C ASN A 922 -14.56 -32.87 -31.26
N ALA A 923 -15.48 -32.48 -32.16
CA ALA A 923 -15.41 -31.20 -32.86
C ALA A 923 -15.60 -30.00 -31.91
N LEU A 924 -16.32 -30.18 -30.80
CA LEU A 924 -16.57 -29.15 -29.79
C LEU A 924 -15.27 -28.72 -29.10
N VAL A 925 -14.37 -29.66 -28.80
CA VAL A 925 -13.07 -29.36 -28.15
C VAL A 925 -12.19 -28.54 -29.08
N THR A 926 -12.10 -28.91 -30.36
CA THR A 926 -11.35 -28.11 -31.35
C THR A 926 -12.00 -26.76 -31.62
N ALA A 927 -13.33 -26.64 -31.52
CA ALA A 927 -14.03 -25.38 -31.67
C ALA A 927 -13.76 -24.44 -30.47
N ILE A 928 -13.68 -24.98 -29.24
CA ILE A 928 -13.25 -24.19 -28.07
C ILE A 928 -11.82 -23.67 -28.26
N ALA A 929 -10.90 -24.51 -28.71
CA ALA A 929 -9.52 -24.10 -28.99
C ALA A 929 -9.45 -23.02 -30.10
N ALA A 930 -10.26 -23.16 -31.16
CA ALA A 930 -10.40 -22.12 -32.19
C ALA A 930 -10.96 -20.81 -31.61
N ASN A 931 -11.87 -20.86 -30.64
CA ASN A 931 -12.41 -19.67 -29.99
C ASN A 931 -11.35 -18.95 -29.18
N GLU A 932 -10.52 -19.68 -28.44
CA GLU A 932 -9.43 -19.08 -27.68
C GLU A 932 -8.42 -18.39 -28.61
N ALA A 933 -8.11 -19.01 -29.76
CA ALA A 933 -7.29 -18.39 -30.80
C ALA A 933 -7.96 -17.12 -31.35
N PHE A 934 -9.27 -17.15 -31.62
CA PHE A 934 -10.04 -16.00 -32.04
C PHE A 934 -10.03 -14.86 -31.02
N VAL A 935 -10.23 -15.16 -29.73
CA VAL A 935 -10.20 -14.17 -28.64
C VAL A 935 -8.82 -13.53 -28.51
N ARG A 936 -7.74 -14.29 -28.72
CA ARG A 936 -6.38 -13.72 -28.79
C ARG A 936 -6.22 -12.81 -30.01
N ALA A 937 -6.68 -13.24 -31.17
CA ALA A 937 -6.55 -12.49 -32.41
C ALA A 937 -7.39 -11.20 -32.40
N ARG A 938 -8.61 -11.19 -31.84
CA ARG A 938 -9.45 -9.98 -31.80
C ARG A 938 -8.91 -8.89 -30.88
N ARG A 939 -8.15 -9.27 -29.83
CA ARG A 939 -7.54 -8.32 -28.87
C ARG A 939 -6.39 -7.50 -29.47
N ILE A 940 -5.92 -7.87 -30.64
CA ILE A 940 -4.91 -7.11 -31.40
C ILE A 940 -5.41 -5.68 -31.68
N ASN A 941 -6.72 -5.54 -31.97
CA ASN A 941 -7.34 -4.24 -32.23
C ASN A 941 -8.45 -3.97 -31.19
N THR A 942 -8.35 -2.86 -30.48
CA THR A 942 -9.27 -2.52 -29.37
C THR A 942 -10.69 -2.24 -29.86
N ALA A 943 -10.86 -1.61 -31.01
CA ALA A 943 -12.18 -1.35 -31.60
C ALA A 943 -12.88 -2.65 -31.99
N LEU A 944 -12.14 -3.59 -32.59
CA LEU A 944 -12.64 -4.93 -32.90
C LEU A 944 -13.05 -5.71 -31.64
N ASP A 945 -12.21 -5.75 -30.60
CA ASP A 945 -12.55 -6.44 -29.35
C ASP A 945 -13.79 -5.83 -28.67
N SER A 946 -13.93 -4.50 -28.70
CA SER A 946 -15.09 -3.82 -28.12
C SER A 946 -16.42 -4.17 -28.82
N ALA A 947 -16.45 -4.15 -30.15
CA ALA A 947 -17.65 -4.50 -30.90
C ALA A 947 -18.02 -5.98 -30.77
N MET A 948 -17.03 -6.87 -30.68
CA MET A 948 -17.25 -8.29 -30.45
C MET A 948 -17.86 -8.55 -29.07
N ARG A 949 -17.39 -7.86 -28.03
CA ARG A 949 -17.98 -7.96 -26.68
C ARG A 949 -19.41 -7.42 -26.64
N GLN A 950 -19.65 -6.26 -27.25
CA GLN A 950 -21.01 -5.71 -27.33
C GLN A 950 -21.96 -6.70 -28.00
N ARG A 951 -21.53 -7.34 -29.09
CA ARG A 951 -22.35 -8.34 -29.78
C ARG A 951 -22.60 -9.59 -28.94
N GLU A 952 -21.62 -10.02 -28.15
CA GLU A 952 -21.75 -11.15 -27.23
C GLU A 952 -22.79 -10.87 -26.14
N ASP A 953 -22.79 -9.66 -25.58
CA ASP A 953 -23.77 -9.23 -24.57
C ASP A 953 -25.19 -9.13 -25.16
N GLU A 954 -25.34 -8.61 -26.39
CA GLU A 954 -26.62 -8.57 -27.12
C GLU A 954 -27.18 -9.98 -27.39
N ALA A 955 -26.31 -10.90 -27.82
CA ALA A 955 -26.67 -12.30 -28.06
C ALA A 955 -27.10 -12.98 -26.75
N ARG A 956 -26.39 -12.71 -25.64
CA ARG A 956 -26.70 -13.26 -24.32
C ARG A 956 -28.06 -12.80 -23.82
N THR A 957 -28.33 -11.52 -23.96
CA THR A 957 -29.62 -10.92 -23.60
C THR A 957 -30.76 -11.55 -24.41
N SER A 958 -30.59 -11.66 -25.73
CA SER A 958 -31.59 -12.27 -26.62
C SER A 958 -31.86 -13.74 -26.29
N PHE A 959 -30.82 -14.48 -25.90
CA PHE A 959 -30.91 -15.89 -25.49
C PHE A 959 -31.67 -16.06 -24.16
N ASP A 960 -31.36 -15.24 -23.17
CA ASP A 960 -32.00 -15.27 -21.84
C ASP A 960 -33.47 -14.81 -21.88
N GLU A 961 -33.77 -13.79 -22.69
CA GLU A 961 -35.15 -13.34 -22.95
C GLU A 961 -35.98 -14.44 -23.63
N ALA A 962 -35.42 -15.12 -24.64
CA ALA A 962 -36.10 -16.22 -25.32
C ALA A 962 -36.41 -17.38 -24.36
N TYR A 963 -35.43 -17.78 -23.53
CA TYR A 963 -35.63 -18.79 -22.50
C TYR A 963 -36.74 -18.40 -21.51
N THR A 964 -36.70 -17.18 -21.00
CA THR A 964 -37.69 -16.66 -20.04
C THR A 964 -39.10 -16.63 -20.65
N LEU A 965 -39.21 -16.19 -21.90
CA LEU A 965 -40.46 -16.15 -22.64
C LEU A 965 -41.02 -17.56 -22.90
N MET A 966 -40.17 -18.55 -23.19
CA MET A 966 -40.59 -19.95 -23.37
C MET A 966 -41.00 -20.59 -22.05
N LYS A 967 -40.22 -20.40 -20.98
CA LYS A 967 -40.53 -20.90 -19.64
C LYS A 967 -41.83 -20.30 -19.09
N GLY A 968 -42.06 -19.02 -19.38
CA GLY A 968 -43.30 -18.31 -19.04
C GLY A 968 -44.53 -18.80 -19.80
N LYS A 969 -44.39 -19.49 -20.94
CA LYS A 969 -45.54 -20.07 -21.68
C LYS A 969 -45.92 -21.47 -21.21
N LEU A 970 -45.06 -22.14 -20.44
CA LEU A 970 -45.31 -23.47 -19.90
C LEU A 970 -46.02 -23.35 -18.54
N HIS A 971 -47.34 -23.53 -18.49
CA HIS A 971 -48.16 -23.44 -17.27
C HIS A 971 -49.06 -24.67 -17.08
N GLY A 972 -49.05 -25.26 -15.88
CA GLY A 972 -49.92 -26.38 -15.48
C GLY A 972 -49.19 -27.49 -14.69
N PRO A 973 -49.90 -28.31 -13.90
CA PRO A 973 -49.32 -29.39 -13.11
C PRO A 973 -48.76 -30.56 -13.95
N GLN A 974 -49.08 -30.65 -15.25
CA GLN A 974 -48.54 -31.64 -16.19
C GLN A 974 -47.33 -31.12 -17.00
N ALA A 975 -46.98 -29.83 -16.91
CA ALA A 975 -45.90 -29.21 -17.70
C ALA A 975 -44.49 -29.34 -17.06
N GLY A 976 -44.34 -30.18 -16.02
CA GLY A 976 -43.08 -30.33 -15.30
C GLY A 976 -41.95 -30.87 -16.18
N TRP A 977 -42.29 -31.76 -17.11
CA TRP A 977 -41.31 -32.44 -17.95
C TRP A 977 -40.84 -31.58 -19.13
N ASP A 978 -41.73 -30.83 -19.79
CA ASP A 978 -41.34 -29.85 -20.83
C ASP A 978 -40.46 -28.73 -20.27
N ARG A 979 -40.72 -28.30 -19.04
CA ARG A 979 -39.88 -27.32 -18.34
C ARG A 979 -38.49 -27.88 -18.07
N GLN A 980 -38.40 -29.14 -17.67
CA GLN A 980 -37.11 -29.81 -17.49
C GLN A 980 -36.36 -29.92 -18.81
N MET A 981 -37.01 -30.32 -19.91
CA MET A 981 -36.38 -30.38 -21.23
C MET A 981 -35.91 -29.02 -21.75
N LEU A 982 -36.66 -27.94 -21.47
CA LEU A 982 -36.25 -26.56 -21.77
C LEU A 982 -35.06 -26.12 -20.91
N ASP A 983 -35.08 -26.44 -19.62
CA ASP A 983 -33.99 -26.13 -18.70
C ASP A 983 -32.70 -26.86 -19.13
N ASP A 984 -32.79 -28.15 -19.47
CA ASP A 984 -31.67 -28.94 -19.99
C ASP A 984 -31.13 -28.36 -21.31
N ALA A 985 -32.02 -28.03 -22.26
CA ALA A 985 -31.62 -27.41 -23.53
C ALA A 985 -30.91 -26.06 -23.35
N TYR A 986 -31.38 -25.24 -22.41
CA TYR A 986 -30.77 -23.96 -22.08
C TYR A 986 -29.36 -24.15 -21.49
N HIS A 987 -29.20 -25.05 -20.52
CA HIS A 987 -27.91 -25.31 -19.88
C HIS A 987 -26.88 -25.89 -20.87
N ASP A 988 -27.29 -26.82 -21.74
CA ASP A 988 -26.40 -27.43 -22.73
C ASP A 988 -25.84 -26.38 -23.73
N LEU A 989 -26.72 -25.50 -24.21
CA LEU A 989 -26.32 -24.40 -25.10
C LEU A 989 -25.47 -23.36 -24.35
N ALA A 990 -25.83 -23.02 -23.11
CA ALA A 990 -25.08 -22.06 -22.30
C ALA A 990 -23.66 -22.54 -21.98
N GLN A 991 -23.45 -23.84 -21.75
CA GLN A 991 -22.11 -24.42 -21.57
C GLN A 991 -21.26 -24.35 -22.85
N SER A 992 -21.91 -24.34 -24.01
CA SER A 992 -21.25 -24.29 -25.32
C SER A 992 -21.20 -22.89 -25.94
N TRP A 993 -21.43 -21.85 -25.12
CA TRP A 993 -21.51 -20.45 -25.54
C TRP A 993 -20.37 -19.98 -26.45
N PRO A 994 -19.09 -20.25 -26.15
CA PRO A 994 -17.98 -19.78 -26.99
C PRO A 994 -18.04 -20.33 -28.42
N VAL A 995 -18.57 -21.54 -28.59
CA VAL A 995 -18.70 -22.19 -29.90
C VAL A 995 -19.90 -21.64 -30.66
N LEU A 996 -21.02 -21.38 -29.98
CA LEU A 996 -22.23 -20.82 -30.59
C LEU A 996 -21.96 -19.49 -31.30
N MET A 997 -21.14 -18.63 -30.70
CA MET A 997 -20.81 -17.31 -31.26
C MET A 997 -20.04 -17.38 -32.59
N MET A 998 -19.28 -18.45 -32.81
CA MET A 998 -18.43 -18.65 -33.98
C MET A 998 -19.04 -19.56 -35.05
N LEU A 999 -20.25 -20.07 -34.83
CA LEU A 999 -20.93 -20.90 -35.83
C LEU A 999 -21.09 -20.15 -37.17
N PRO A 1000 -21.18 -20.87 -38.30
CA PRO A 1000 -21.46 -20.25 -39.59
C PRO A 1000 -22.67 -19.33 -39.56
N ASN A 1001 -22.51 -18.11 -40.12
CA ASN A 1001 -23.51 -17.04 -40.06
C ASN A 1001 -23.90 -16.61 -38.64
N GLY A 1002 -23.06 -16.95 -37.65
CA GLY A 1002 -23.27 -16.61 -36.25
C GLY A 1002 -23.01 -15.13 -35.94
N PRO A 1003 -23.18 -14.74 -34.67
CA PRO A 1003 -23.08 -13.35 -34.25
C PRO A 1003 -21.72 -12.70 -34.56
N PHE A 1004 -20.59 -13.40 -34.39
CA PHE A 1004 -19.27 -12.82 -34.68
C PHE A 1004 -18.99 -12.65 -36.18
N GLU A 1005 -19.41 -13.60 -37.02
CA GLU A 1005 -19.26 -13.47 -38.47
C GLU A 1005 -20.07 -12.30 -39.02
N THR A 1006 -21.24 -12.05 -38.43
CA THR A 1006 -22.09 -10.91 -38.77
C THR A 1006 -21.39 -9.58 -38.48
N VAL A 1007 -20.81 -9.41 -37.28
CA VAL A 1007 -20.07 -8.19 -36.94
C VAL A 1007 -18.88 -7.96 -37.87
N LEU A 1008 -18.12 -9.01 -38.18
CA LEU A 1008 -16.99 -8.90 -39.12
C LEU A 1008 -17.46 -8.46 -40.51
N ARG A 1009 -18.60 -9.00 -40.99
CA ARG A 1009 -19.18 -8.60 -42.28
C ARG A 1009 -19.61 -7.14 -42.24
N ASP A 1010 -20.38 -6.75 -41.23
CA ASP A 1010 -20.95 -5.40 -41.14
C ASP A 1010 -19.80 -4.35 -41.05
N MET A 1011 -18.76 -4.63 -40.27
CA MET A 1011 -17.57 -3.78 -40.18
C MET A 1011 -16.78 -3.69 -41.50
N VAL A 1012 -16.68 -4.78 -42.26
CA VAL A 1012 -16.05 -4.75 -43.58
C VAL A 1012 -16.90 -3.93 -44.55
N GLU A 1013 -18.22 -4.14 -44.58
CA GLU A 1013 -19.14 -3.41 -45.45
C GLU A 1013 -19.12 -1.90 -45.17
N ASP A 1014 -19.07 -1.49 -43.89
CA ASP A 1014 -19.01 -0.08 -43.49
C ASP A 1014 -17.69 0.59 -43.89
N LEU A 1015 -16.56 -0.13 -43.82
CA LEU A 1015 -15.23 0.42 -44.08
C LEU A 1015 -14.78 0.24 -45.54
N GLU A 1016 -15.39 -0.65 -46.31
CA GLU A 1016 -14.97 -0.99 -47.70
C GLU A 1016 -15.11 0.18 -48.66
N ALA A 1017 -16.16 1.00 -48.52
CA ALA A 1017 -16.36 2.19 -49.35
C ALA A 1017 -15.26 3.24 -49.14
N ASP A 1018 -14.91 3.52 -47.89
CA ASP A 1018 -13.87 4.50 -47.54
C ASP A 1018 -12.45 3.97 -47.78
N ALA A 1019 -12.25 2.64 -47.70
CA ALA A 1019 -11.00 1.97 -48.08
C ALA A 1019 -10.72 2.11 -49.59
N GLY A 1020 -11.73 1.88 -50.43
CA GLY A 1020 -11.62 2.01 -51.88
C GLY A 1020 -11.31 3.44 -52.35
N ASP A 1021 -11.76 4.44 -51.60
CA ASP A 1021 -11.51 5.86 -51.84
C ASP A 1021 -10.22 6.39 -51.17
N GLY A 1022 -9.48 5.54 -50.43
CA GLY A 1022 -8.26 5.90 -49.73
C GLY A 1022 -8.46 6.93 -48.60
N ARG A 1023 -9.65 6.97 -47.99
CA ARG A 1023 -10.02 7.94 -46.94
C ARG A 1023 -9.89 7.40 -45.51
N LEU A 1024 -9.53 6.14 -45.34
CA LEU A 1024 -9.32 5.55 -44.02
C LEU A 1024 -8.07 6.11 -43.34
N THR A 1025 -8.18 6.39 -42.05
CA THR A 1025 -7.02 6.68 -41.19
C THR A 1025 -6.18 5.41 -41.01
N GLY A 1026 -4.90 5.53 -40.63
CA GLY A 1026 -4.02 4.36 -40.46
C GLY A 1026 -4.55 3.30 -39.47
N GLU A 1027 -5.26 3.74 -38.43
CA GLU A 1027 -5.91 2.84 -37.46
C GLU A 1027 -7.16 2.16 -38.05
N GLN A 1028 -7.96 2.89 -38.84
CA GLN A 1028 -9.12 2.33 -39.54
C GLN A 1028 -8.70 1.38 -40.66
N GLN A 1029 -7.57 1.65 -41.32
CA GLN A 1029 -6.98 0.77 -42.32
C GLN A 1029 -6.54 -0.56 -41.69
N ALA A 1030 -5.83 -0.52 -40.55
CA ALA A 1030 -5.46 -1.71 -39.79
C ALA A 1030 -6.70 -2.50 -39.31
N LEU A 1031 -7.73 -1.80 -38.83
CA LEU A 1031 -9.01 -2.43 -38.45
C LEU A 1031 -9.67 -3.10 -39.66
N PHE A 1032 -9.73 -2.44 -40.81
CA PHE A 1032 -10.29 -2.99 -42.04
C PHE A 1032 -9.54 -4.25 -42.49
N ASP A 1033 -8.20 -4.19 -42.51
CA ASP A 1033 -7.36 -5.30 -42.97
C ASP A 1033 -7.48 -6.53 -42.06
N ILE A 1034 -7.46 -6.35 -40.74
CA ILE A 1034 -7.64 -7.44 -39.77
C ILE A 1034 -9.05 -8.03 -39.88
N THR A 1035 -10.08 -7.18 -39.89
CA THR A 1035 -11.49 -7.62 -39.93
C THR A 1035 -11.79 -8.36 -41.23
N ARG A 1036 -11.29 -7.86 -42.37
CA ARG A 1036 -11.42 -8.51 -43.68
C ARG A 1036 -10.73 -9.86 -43.72
N THR A 1037 -9.53 -9.97 -43.14
CA THR A 1037 -8.78 -11.24 -43.07
C THR A 1037 -9.51 -12.27 -42.20
N MET A 1038 -10.04 -11.86 -41.03
CA MET A 1038 -10.87 -12.73 -40.19
C MET A 1038 -12.14 -13.18 -40.89
N LEU A 1039 -12.83 -12.26 -41.59
CA LEU A 1039 -14.05 -12.58 -42.33
C LEU A 1039 -13.77 -13.58 -43.46
N GLN A 1040 -12.65 -13.43 -44.17
CA GLN A 1040 -12.24 -14.39 -45.20
C GLN A 1040 -11.95 -15.77 -44.60
N ALA A 1041 -11.29 -15.84 -43.45
CA ALA A 1041 -11.05 -17.09 -42.74
C ALA A 1041 -12.34 -17.78 -42.31
N PHE A 1042 -13.33 -16.99 -41.86
CA PHE A 1042 -14.65 -17.47 -41.47
C PHE A 1042 -15.42 -17.98 -42.69
N ARG A 1043 -15.46 -17.23 -43.79
CA ARG A 1043 -16.14 -17.64 -45.04
C ARG A 1043 -15.49 -18.83 -45.74
N ALA A 1044 -14.16 -18.93 -45.69
CA ALA A 1044 -13.41 -20.04 -46.28
C ALA A 1044 -13.58 -21.35 -45.51
N ASN A 1045 -14.11 -21.30 -44.29
CA ASN A 1045 -14.21 -22.44 -43.39
C ASN A 1045 -15.67 -22.78 -43.05
N ASN A 1046 -16.10 -23.98 -43.43
CA ASN A 1046 -17.47 -24.42 -43.21
C ASN A 1046 -17.78 -24.78 -41.74
N ARG A 1047 -16.75 -24.89 -40.87
CA ARG A 1047 -16.87 -25.13 -39.42
C ARG A 1047 -17.81 -26.29 -39.06
N ALA A 1048 -17.83 -27.31 -39.91
CA ALA A 1048 -18.79 -28.41 -39.82
C ALA A 1048 -18.19 -29.69 -39.20
N ASN A 1049 -16.87 -29.78 -39.05
CA ASN A 1049 -16.19 -30.96 -38.50
C ASN A 1049 -14.88 -30.59 -37.78
N GLU A 1050 -14.29 -31.54 -37.04
CA GLU A 1050 -13.06 -31.34 -36.26
C GLU A 1050 -11.90 -30.76 -37.10
N THR A 1051 -11.69 -31.29 -38.33
CA THR A 1051 -10.63 -30.80 -39.22
C THR A 1051 -10.83 -29.35 -39.64
N SER A 1052 -12.07 -28.95 -39.91
CA SER A 1052 -12.41 -27.58 -40.28
C SER A 1052 -12.14 -26.62 -39.11
N TRP A 1053 -12.55 -26.98 -37.88
CA TRP A 1053 -12.27 -26.19 -36.68
C TRP A 1053 -10.77 -26.09 -36.38
N ARG A 1054 -10.02 -27.18 -36.55
CA ARG A 1054 -8.56 -27.18 -36.37
C ARG A 1054 -7.83 -26.31 -37.38
N HIS A 1055 -8.26 -26.31 -38.65
CA HIS A 1055 -7.69 -25.40 -39.65
C HIS A 1055 -7.99 -23.93 -39.33
N LEU A 1056 -9.20 -23.63 -38.82
CA LEU A 1056 -9.54 -22.28 -38.38
C LEU A 1056 -8.68 -21.84 -37.20
N GLN A 1057 -8.50 -22.72 -36.20
CA GLN A 1057 -7.63 -22.46 -35.06
C GLN A 1057 -6.22 -22.08 -35.50
N LEU A 1058 -5.59 -22.92 -36.34
CA LEU A 1058 -4.21 -22.68 -36.81
C LEU A 1058 -4.07 -21.38 -37.59
N PHE A 1059 -5.08 -21.03 -38.40
CA PHE A 1059 -5.10 -19.75 -39.13
C PHE A 1059 -5.17 -18.56 -38.16
N LEU A 1060 -6.04 -18.62 -37.15
CA LEU A 1060 -6.20 -17.55 -36.16
C LEU A 1060 -5.00 -17.40 -35.22
N GLU A 1061 -4.26 -18.49 -34.96
CA GLU A 1061 -3.02 -18.46 -34.17
C GLU A 1061 -1.85 -17.79 -34.91
N ASP A 1062 -1.81 -17.84 -36.24
CA ASP A 1062 -0.71 -17.25 -37.04
C ASP A 1062 -0.94 -15.76 -37.39
N MET A 1063 -2.18 -15.28 -37.29
CA MET A 1063 -2.56 -13.88 -37.53
C MET A 1063 -1.73 -12.82 -36.77
N PRO A 1064 -1.46 -12.94 -35.45
CA PRO A 1064 -0.63 -11.98 -34.72
C PRO A 1064 0.80 -11.85 -35.29
N HIS A 1065 1.30 -12.90 -35.94
CA HIS A 1065 2.64 -12.92 -36.53
C HIS A 1065 2.68 -12.33 -37.95
N ALA A 1066 1.55 -12.33 -38.66
CA ALA A 1066 1.42 -11.75 -39.99
C ALA A 1066 1.41 -10.20 -39.95
N GLU A 1067 0.72 -9.62 -38.97
CA GLU A 1067 0.65 -8.15 -38.80
C GLU A 1067 2.00 -7.56 -38.35
N ALA A 1068 2.73 -8.27 -37.47
CA ALA A 1068 4.09 -7.90 -37.08
C ALA A 1068 5.08 -7.89 -38.27
N ARG A 1069 4.84 -8.71 -39.30
CA ARG A 1069 5.63 -8.69 -40.55
C ARG A 1069 5.23 -7.53 -41.46
N LEU A 1070 3.94 -7.22 -41.58
CA LEU A 1070 3.43 -6.08 -42.36
C LEU A 1070 3.88 -4.73 -41.77
N ALA A 1071 3.84 -4.57 -40.44
CA ALA A 1071 4.37 -3.39 -39.75
C ALA A 1071 5.90 -3.23 -39.92
N SER A 1072 6.63 -4.34 -40.14
CA SER A 1072 8.07 -4.31 -40.40
C SER A 1072 8.44 -3.95 -41.85
N ASP A 1073 7.55 -4.26 -42.81
CA ASP A 1073 7.76 -3.94 -44.22
C ASP A 1073 7.35 -2.50 -44.55
N ASP A 1074 6.31 -1.95 -43.90
CA ASP A 1074 5.94 -0.53 -44.05
C ASP A 1074 6.98 0.43 -43.45
N GLY A 1075 7.74 -0.04 -42.46
CA GLY A 1075 8.92 0.66 -41.94
C GLY A 1075 10.12 0.70 -42.92
N ARG A 1076 10.15 -0.16 -43.93
CA ARG A 1076 11.21 -0.18 -44.96
C ARG A 1076 10.88 0.66 -46.18
N THR A 1077 9.60 0.85 -46.51
CA THR A 1077 9.15 1.73 -47.61
C THR A 1077 9.20 3.21 -47.27
N LEU A 1078 9.24 3.60 -45.99
CA LEU A 1078 9.46 4.99 -45.55
C LEU A 1078 10.94 5.40 -45.43
N MET A 1079 11.88 4.48 -45.69
CA MET A 1079 13.32 4.73 -45.69
C MET A 1079 13.99 4.68 -47.08
N ASN A 1080 13.20 4.67 -48.17
CA ASN A 1080 13.70 4.80 -49.55
C ASN A 1080 13.05 5.96 -50.29
#